data_AF-A0A176VU84-F1
#
_entry.id   AF-A0A176VU84-F1
#
_cell.length_a   1.000
_cell.length_b   1.000
_cell.length_c   1.000
_cell.angle_alpha   90.00
_cell.angle_beta   90.00
_cell.angle_gamma   90.00
#
_symmetry.space_group_name_H-M   'P 1'
#
loop_
_entity.id
_entity.type
_entity.pdbx_description
1 polymer ?
#
loop_
_entity_poly.entity_id
_entity_poly.type
_entity_poly.pdbx_seq_one_letter_code
_entity_poly.pdbx_strand_id
1 'polypeptide(L)'
;MGKFQLPLLASLVLLAIAGARCSDPELTTDFAVPDGVDASKLDGNFFTYTGFRGGVSTAPGETGSKRATVVEFPALDGLGISFFLMYFQPGAVLPPHLHPRGSKLIYMIQGSLTVGFTDNNNKLYNQTLQEGDLFVVPKALVHYMANLDSDKETKVIFSFSSSNPGSIQLPINLFGSNIPSKVLEKSFGVSSRVISQLQSPHKDQRLLADIVMFLGHHHIQNPYASNYQTHCCDPTFEIHLYGNLSSFTAVKRLGQAHIATSFRLAKALAERGVTVTFATRQEYILSIKSIQSVEKLQKKKCLNLVGVADHEDSSNLFEKVKRMKLAFQPYFQELLNNQRKGLPGPTCIMADRFLLWTKDIAEELEIPRYVFFSNCALEARLRQAGHELQAKGKLRIVDGKAQGLEELVKVPGFEFMRVKDLPWFMWAHPEEYLAVGESLLGAEGVILNTFSELEDSVIRSFQNAWLGDPEVKVPKVFCVGPLSTATSCEDFSIVDAPNDTGKHCLNWLDNRSPASVLYICFGTVFRLDAKQAQELALALENSQQSFLWVVPLSERNTLQDYLPADYEERLSGRAMIVTGWVPQAQLLAHKAIFGFLSHCGWSSTLESISAGVPILAWPLSADQNLTCRYVVSVLRIAIEMTDKRGDVLFASIAEEVTGQELDVFVEQSDIERAINLLMVEQQGQDKRARAQQLKRKATAAIAVNGSSYATLQELAELMNMYIV
;
A
#
# COMPACT_ATOMS: atom_id res chain seq x y z
N MET A 1 -5.18 -53.27 16.06
CA MET A 1 -6.18 -52.79 17.05
C MET A 1 -5.61 -51.52 17.68
N GLY A 2 -6.17 -50.32 17.64
CA GLY A 2 -7.35 -49.74 16.98
C GLY A 2 -7.46 -48.25 17.38
N LYS A 3 -7.76 -47.39 16.38
CA LYS A 3 -8.50 -46.10 16.39
C LYS A 3 -8.03 -44.87 17.21
N PHE A 4 -8.29 -43.70 16.59
CA PHE A 4 -8.08 -42.28 16.97
C PHE A 4 -6.65 -41.77 16.71
N GLN A 5 -6.35 -40.85 15.79
CA GLN A 5 -6.79 -39.45 15.73
C GLN A 5 -6.67 -38.85 14.31
N LEU A 6 -7.59 -39.16 13.39
CA LEU A 6 -7.58 -38.61 12.01
C LEU A 6 -8.43 -37.33 11.72
N PRO A 7 -9.13 -36.63 12.64
CA PRO A 7 -9.94 -35.46 12.24
C PRO A 7 -9.33 -34.08 12.54
N LEU A 8 -8.16 -33.95 13.20
CA LEU A 8 -7.70 -32.63 13.68
C LEU A 8 -6.99 -31.78 12.60
N LEU A 9 -6.38 -32.40 11.58
CA LEU A 9 -5.56 -31.67 10.61
C LEU A 9 -6.34 -31.11 9.41
N ALA A 10 -7.51 -31.69 9.08
CA ALA A 10 -8.36 -31.18 7.99
C ALA A 10 -9.09 -29.87 8.37
N SER A 11 -9.31 -29.65 9.67
CA SER A 11 -10.04 -28.50 10.21
C SER A 11 -9.23 -27.20 10.19
N LEU A 12 -7.89 -27.29 10.27
CA LEU A 12 -7.00 -26.12 10.24
C LEU A 12 -6.81 -25.55 8.82
N VAL A 13 -7.13 -26.32 7.78
CA VAL A 13 -6.95 -25.92 6.37
C VAL A 13 -8.15 -25.13 5.81
N LEU A 14 -9.32 -25.21 6.45
CA LEU A 14 -10.53 -24.48 6.02
C LEU A 14 -10.64 -23.05 6.59
N LEU A 15 -9.89 -22.71 7.64
CA LEU A 15 -9.94 -21.38 8.29
C LEU A 15 -9.18 -20.29 7.54
N ALA A 16 -8.34 -20.62 6.56
CA ALA A 16 -7.46 -19.66 5.88
C ALA A 16 -8.04 -19.08 4.56
N ILE A 17 -9.32 -19.30 4.23
CA ILE A 17 -9.95 -18.79 2.99
C ILE A 17 -10.93 -17.60 3.25
N ALA A 18 -11.33 -17.33 4.49
CA ALA A 18 -12.21 -16.19 4.79
C ALA A 18 -11.38 -14.93 5.13
N GLY A 19 -11.34 -13.96 4.20
CA GLY A 19 -10.70 -12.68 4.46
C GLY A 19 -11.33 -11.98 5.66
N ALA A 20 -10.51 -11.46 6.59
CA ALA A 20 -10.96 -10.64 7.71
C ALA A 20 -11.47 -9.27 7.21
N ARG A 21 -12.66 -9.29 6.61
CA ARG A 21 -13.58 -8.17 6.62
C ARG A 21 -14.17 -8.16 8.03
N CYS A 22 -13.89 -7.16 8.84
CA CYS A 22 -14.56 -7.00 10.14
C CYS A 22 -16.04 -6.67 9.91
N SER A 23 -16.85 -7.71 9.73
CA SER A 23 -18.27 -7.76 10.03
C SER A 23 -18.46 -8.55 11.32
N ASP A 24 -19.66 -8.49 11.91
CA ASP A 24 -19.98 -9.41 13.00
C ASP A 24 -19.80 -10.85 12.48
N PRO A 25 -19.14 -11.73 13.26
CA PRO A 25 -18.86 -13.09 12.82
C PRO A 25 -20.17 -13.82 12.56
N GLU A 26 -20.29 -14.51 11.42
CA GLU A 26 -21.41 -15.42 11.21
C GLU A 26 -21.33 -16.55 12.24
N LEU A 27 -22.43 -16.78 12.98
CA LEU A 27 -22.50 -17.87 13.94
C LEU A 27 -22.41 -19.23 13.25
N THR A 28 -21.62 -20.14 13.81
CA THR A 28 -21.59 -21.56 13.41
C THR A 28 -22.56 -22.42 14.21
N THR A 29 -23.32 -21.82 15.12
CA THR A 29 -24.36 -22.42 15.96
C THR A 29 -25.67 -21.66 15.78
N ASP A 30 -26.79 -22.23 16.23
CA ASP A 30 -28.12 -21.59 16.11
C ASP A 30 -28.19 -20.24 16.85
N PHE A 31 -27.46 -20.12 17.97
CA PHE A 31 -27.29 -18.88 18.75
C PHE A 31 -25.99 -18.95 19.57
N ALA A 32 -25.50 -17.78 20.01
CA ALA A 32 -24.39 -17.68 20.94
C ALA A 32 -24.87 -17.75 22.40
N VAL A 33 -24.09 -18.40 23.25
CA VAL A 33 -24.32 -18.46 24.71
C VAL A 33 -23.22 -17.64 25.39
N PRO A 34 -23.57 -16.59 26.16
CA PRO A 34 -22.56 -15.77 26.83
C PRO A 34 -21.68 -16.59 27.79
N ASP A 35 -20.43 -16.18 27.92
CA ASP A 35 -19.47 -16.84 28.81
C ASP A 35 -20.00 -16.93 30.25
N GLY A 36 -19.93 -18.13 30.83
CA GLY A 36 -20.41 -18.41 32.19
C GLY A 36 -21.91 -18.68 32.30
N VAL A 37 -22.66 -18.68 31.19
CA VAL A 37 -24.09 -19.05 31.18
C VAL A 37 -24.26 -20.52 30.84
N ASP A 38 -25.04 -21.23 31.66
CA ASP A 38 -25.39 -22.63 31.44
C ASP A 38 -26.46 -22.76 30.35
N ALA A 39 -26.05 -23.20 29.15
CA ALA A 39 -26.92 -23.34 27.99
C ALA A 39 -28.16 -24.21 28.25
N SER A 40 -28.09 -25.18 29.18
CA SER A 40 -29.22 -26.06 29.51
C SER A 40 -30.34 -25.36 30.30
N LYS A 41 -30.05 -24.19 30.85
CA LYS A 41 -30.97 -23.37 31.64
C LYS A 41 -31.57 -22.21 30.83
N LEU A 42 -31.22 -22.09 29.55
CA LEU A 42 -31.80 -21.07 28.67
C LEU A 42 -33.25 -21.44 28.34
N ASP A 43 -34.14 -20.47 28.45
CA ASP A 43 -35.54 -20.57 28.10
C ASP A 43 -35.97 -19.40 27.22
N GLY A 44 -37.27 -19.28 26.95
CA GLY A 44 -37.81 -18.19 26.14
C GLY A 44 -37.48 -16.78 26.67
N ASN A 45 -37.16 -16.62 27.96
CA ASN A 45 -36.79 -15.32 28.52
C ASN A 45 -35.44 -14.83 27.99
N PHE A 46 -34.48 -15.74 27.75
CA PHE A 46 -33.19 -15.37 27.15
C PHE A 46 -33.35 -14.79 25.75
N PHE A 47 -34.31 -15.29 24.98
CA PHE A 47 -34.63 -14.83 23.61
C PHE A 47 -35.69 -13.74 23.55
N THR A 48 -36.13 -13.22 24.70
CA THR A 48 -37.18 -12.19 24.76
C THR A 48 -36.63 -10.89 25.31
N TYR A 49 -36.47 -9.89 24.44
CA TYR A 49 -36.16 -8.54 24.87
C TYR A 49 -37.43 -7.75 25.22
N THR A 50 -37.61 -7.43 26.49
CA THR A 50 -38.77 -6.67 26.97
C THR A 50 -38.47 -5.18 27.22
N GLY A 51 -37.22 -4.74 27.00
CA GLY A 51 -36.76 -3.39 27.33
C GLY A 51 -37.44 -2.26 26.55
N PHE A 52 -38.07 -2.57 25.42
CA PHE A 52 -38.86 -1.58 24.66
C PHE A 52 -40.21 -1.22 25.29
N ARG A 53 -40.71 -2.00 26.27
CA ARG A 53 -41.98 -1.72 26.96
C ARG A 53 -41.89 -0.40 27.74
N GLY A 54 -43.00 0.34 27.81
CA GLY A 54 -43.14 1.49 28.72
C GLY A 54 -42.61 2.85 28.24
N GLY A 55 -42.44 3.08 26.92
CA GLY A 55 -42.10 4.40 26.37
C GLY A 55 -40.73 4.95 26.80
N VAL A 56 -40.38 6.17 26.39
CA VAL A 56 -39.26 6.95 26.96
C VAL A 56 -39.79 8.33 27.31
N SER A 57 -39.56 8.77 28.56
CA SER A 57 -39.89 10.14 28.96
C SER A 57 -38.78 11.07 28.48
N THR A 58 -39.09 12.00 27.58
CA THR A 58 -38.14 12.98 27.02
C THR A 58 -38.68 14.39 27.12
N ALA A 59 -37.79 15.37 27.32
CA ALA A 59 -38.20 16.76 27.36
C ALA A 59 -38.52 17.28 25.94
N PRO A 60 -39.37 18.32 25.79
CA PRO A 60 -39.67 18.91 24.49
C PRO A 60 -38.41 19.35 23.73
N GLY A 61 -38.31 18.96 22.45
CA GLY A 61 -37.14 19.22 21.60
C GLY A 61 -35.97 18.25 21.78
N GLU A 62 -36.08 17.23 22.63
CA GLU A 62 -35.06 16.19 22.80
C GLU A 62 -35.42 14.89 22.08
N THR A 63 -34.41 14.04 21.90
CA THR A 63 -34.59 12.67 21.43
C THR A 63 -34.42 11.67 22.58
N GLY A 64 -35.25 10.62 22.58
CA GLY A 64 -35.14 9.50 23.51
C GLY A 64 -34.85 8.21 22.77
N SER A 65 -34.09 7.33 23.40
CA SER A 65 -33.77 6.03 22.82
C SER A 65 -33.90 4.91 23.83
N LYS A 66 -34.41 3.77 23.35
CA LYS A 66 -34.19 2.45 23.92
C LYS A 66 -33.45 1.63 22.89
N ARG A 67 -32.54 0.78 23.33
CA ARG A 67 -31.67 0.01 22.45
C ARG A 67 -31.58 -1.44 22.89
N ALA A 68 -31.59 -2.32 21.90
CA ALA A 68 -31.29 -3.73 22.00
C ALA A 68 -30.07 -3.98 21.12
N THR A 69 -28.89 -3.78 21.69
CA THR A 69 -27.62 -4.24 21.12
C THR A 69 -27.19 -5.52 21.82
N VAL A 70 -26.07 -6.11 21.41
CA VAL A 70 -25.48 -7.25 22.12
C VAL A 70 -25.25 -6.98 23.62
N VAL A 71 -25.12 -5.71 24.02
CA VAL A 71 -24.94 -5.32 25.43
C VAL A 71 -26.24 -5.52 26.24
N GLU A 72 -27.37 -5.05 25.74
CA GLU A 72 -28.66 -5.14 26.45
C GLU A 72 -29.41 -6.44 26.17
N PHE A 73 -29.18 -7.05 25.01
CA PHE A 73 -29.83 -8.26 24.56
C PHE A 73 -28.79 -9.24 24.02
N PRO A 74 -28.11 -10.00 24.90
CA PRO A 74 -27.00 -10.89 24.53
C PRO A 74 -27.38 -11.96 23.49
N ALA A 75 -28.66 -12.31 23.34
CA ALA A 75 -29.12 -13.22 22.30
C ALA A 75 -28.89 -12.69 20.86
N LEU A 76 -28.53 -11.41 20.70
CA LEU A 76 -28.14 -10.82 19.41
C LEU A 76 -26.68 -11.08 19.04
N ASP A 77 -25.87 -11.67 19.93
CA ASP A 77 -24.46 -11.90 19.66
C ASP A 77 -24.26 -12.80 18.44
N GLY A 78 -23.39 -12.36 17.52
CA GLY A 78 -23.15 -12.99 16.21
C GLY A 78 -24.31 -13.01 15.21
N LEU A 79 -25.51 -12.51 15.55
CA LEU A 79 -26.64 -12.46 14.60
C LEU A 79 -26.55 -11.27 13.62
N GLY A 80 -25.61 -10.36 13.83
CA GLY A 80 -25.41 -9.21 12.94
C GLY A 80 -26.62 -8.27 12.88
N ILE A 81 -27.45 -8.24 13.93
CA ILE A 81 -28.63 -7.39 14.02
C ILE A 81 -28.73 -6.69 15.37
N SER A 82 -29.15 -5.42 15.36
CA SER A 82 -29.54 -4.68 16.56
C SER A 82 -30.71 -3.76 16.27
N PHE A 83 -31.42 -3.38 17.33
CA PHE A 83 -32.64 -2.58 17.23
C PHE A 83 -32.62 -1.40 18.19
N PHE A 84 -33.11 -0.26 17.73
CA PHE A 84 -33.29 0.94 18.52
C PHE A 84 -34.73 1.43 18.32
N LEU A 85 -35.40 1.73 19.43
CA LEU A 85 -36.69 2.41 19.42
C LEU A 85 -36.45 3.85 19.85
N MET A 86 -36.74 4.78 18.95
CA MET A 86 -36.42 6.19 19.11
C MET A 86 -37.68 7.05 19.11
N TYR A 87 -37.63 8.05 19.98
CA TYR A 87 -38.69 9.02 20.21
C TYR A 87 -38.13 10.39 19.90
N PHE A 88 -38.75 11.10 18.97
CA PHE A 88 -38.40 12.47 18.63
C PHE A 88 -39.53 13.37 19.08
N GLN A 89 -39.32 14.14 20.15
CA GLN A 89 -40.29 15.16 20.55
C GLN A 89 -40.46 16.21 19.43
N PRO A 90 -41.54 17.00 19.44
CA PRO A 90 -41.70 18.07 18.46
C PRO A 90 -40.46 18.97 18.39
N GLY A 91 -39.98 19.23 17.18
CA GLY A 91 -38.75 19.99 16.91
C GLY A 91 -37.43 19.30 17.26
N ALA A 92 -37.42 18.02 17.65
CA ALA A 92 -36.20 17.32 18.01
C ALA A 92 -35.33 16.98 16.77
N VAL A 93 -34.02 17.20 16.90
CA VAL A 93 -33.02 16.91 15.84
C VAL A 93 -31.99 15.95 16.38
N LEU A 94 -31.71 14.90 15.60
CA LEU A 94 -30.53 14.06 15.76
C LEU A 94 -29.46 14.55 14.77
N PRO A 95 -28.35 15.14 15.26
CA PRO A 95 -27.37 15.79 14.40
C PRO A 95 -26.66 14.80 13.47
N PRO A 96 -25.90 15.31 12.47
CA PRO A 96 -25.09 14.48 11.59
C PRO A 96 -24.20 13.49 12.34
N HIS A 97 -24.39 12.20 12.06
CA HIS A 97 -23.63 11.10 12.63
C HIS A 97 -23.46 9.97 11.61
N LEU A 98 -22.64 8.97 11.93
CA LEU A 98 -22.50 7.75 11.13
C LEU A 98 -22.33 6.51 12.00
N HIS A 99 -22.64 5.35 11.43
CA HIS A 99 -22.44 4.04 12.04
C HIS A 99 -21.38 3.27 11.24
N PRO A 100 -20.15 3.10 11.77
CA PRO A 100 -19.03 2.57 10.99
C PRO A 100 -19.16 1.07 10.70
N ARG A 101 -19.97 0.32 11.48
CA ARG A 101 -20.03 -1.15 11.38
C ARG A 101 -21.29 -1.70 10.73
N GLY A 102 -22.39 -0.94 10.65
CA GLY A 102 -23.65 -1.41 10.06
C GLY A 102 -24.37 -0.37 9.21
N SER A 103 -25.11 -0.85 8.22
CA SER A 103 -26.17 -0.07 7.54
C SER A 103 -27.36 0.08 8.49
N LYS A 104 -28.15 1.14 8.34
CA LYS A 104 -29.35 1.41 9.14
C LYS A 104 -30.59 1.28 8.26
N LEU A 105 -31.57 0.51 8.70
CA LEU A 105 -32.92 0.51 8.16
C LEU A 105 -33.84 1.23 9.15
N ILE A 106 -34.64 2.14 8.64
CA ILE A 106 -35.51 3.02 9.41
C ILE A 106 -36.94 2.65 9.05
N TYR A 107 -37.74 2.28 10.05
CA TYR A 107 -39.16 2.01 9.88
C TYR A 107 -39.98 2.98 10.72
N MET A 108 -40.83 3.76 10.06
CA MET A 108 -41.69 4.75 10.71
C MET A 108 -42.91 4.08 11.34
N ILE A 109 -43.04 4.22 12.67
CA ILE A 109 -44.19 3.70 13.42
C ILE A 109 -45.29 4.77 13.52
N GLN A 110 -44.92 5.99 13.92
CA GLN A 110 -45.85 7.04 14.25
C GLN A 110 -45.27 8.42 13.92
N GLY A 111 -46.09 9.30 13.36
CA GLY A 111 -45.70 10.68 13.04
C GLY A 111 -44.93 10.80 11.73
N SER A 112 -44.06 11.80 11.65
CA SER A 112 -43.25 12.09 10.45
C SER A 112 -41.80 12.40 10.81
N LEU A 113 -40.86 11.93 9.98
CA LEU A 113 -39.43 12.12 10.21
C LEU A 113 -38.73 12.54 8.92
N THR A 114 -38.07 13.69 8.95
CA THR A 114 -37.15 14.08 7.89
C THR A 114 -35.83 13.37 8.12
N VAL A 115 -35.37 12.59 7.14
CA VAL A 115 -34.08 11.91 7.16
C VAL A 115 -33.29 12.27 5.93
N GLY A 116 -31.96 12.32 6.05
CA GLY A 116 -31.11 12.37 4.87
C GLY A 116 -29.69 11.91 5.14
N PHE A 117 -29.02 11.47 4.09
CA PHE A 117 -27.60 11.13 4.10
C PHE A 117 -26.88 11.75 2.90
N THR A 118 -25.58 11.92 3.03
CA THR A 118 -24.72 12.41 1.95
C THR A 118 -23.78 11.30 1.47
N ASP A 119 -23.63 11.17 0.16
CA ASP A 119 -22.59 10.30 -0.42
C ASP A 119 -21.23 11.01 -0.51
N ASN A 120 -20.20 10.29 -0.96
CA ASN A 120 -18.85 10.81 -1.09
C ASN A 120 -18.68 11.87 -2.20
N ASN A 121 -19.73 12.14 -2.98
CA ASN A 121 -19.76 13.22 -3.97
C ASN A 121 -20.50 14.46 -3.44
N ASN A 122 -20.73 14.53 -2.12
CA ASN A 122 -21.52 15.56 -1.45
C ASN A 122 -22.97 15.65 -1.95
N LYS A 123 -23.50 14.58 -2.57
CA LYS A 123 -24.90 14.55 -2.98
C LYS A 123 -25.78 14.17 -1.79
N LEU A 124 -26.75 15.04 -1.48
CA LEU A 124 -27.76 14.79 -0.46
C LEU A 124 -28.88 13.89 -1.01
N TYR A 125 -29.19 12.83 -0.28
CA TYR A 125 -30.37 12.01 -0.46
C TYR A 125 -31.22 12.18 0.80
N ASN A 126 -32.35 12.87 0.68
CA ASN A 126 -33.26 13.10 1.80
C ASN A 126 -34.70 12.77 1.45
N GLN A 127 -35.49 12.48 2.48
CA GLN A 127 -36.91 12.24 2.37
C GLN A 127 -37.61 12.59 3.70
N THR A 128 -38.86 13.01 3.62
CA THR A 128 -39.76 13.08 4.78
C THR A 128 -40.59 11.81 4.82
N LEU A 129 -40.35 10.97 5.82
CA LEU A 129 -41.03 9.69 5.99
C LEU A 129 -42.37 9.88 6.72
N GLN A 130 -43.34 9.05 6.37
CA GLN A 130 -44.64 8.91 7.02
C GLN A 130 -44.80 7.51 7.63
N GLU A 131 -45.86 7.30 8.40
CA GLU A 131 -46.16 6.01 9.03
C GLU A 131 -46.20 4.88 8.00
N GLY A 132 -45.45 3.80 8.25
CA GLY A 132 -45.32 2.66 7.33
C GLY A 132 -44.14 2.75 6.34
N ASP A 133 -43.49 3.92 6.21
CA ASP A 133 -42.34 4.06 5.31
C ASP A 133 -41.09 3.35 5.82
N LEU A 134 -40.29 2.88 4.86
CA LEU A 134 -38.95 2.35 5.08
C LEU A 134 -37.91 3.25 4.40
N PHE A 135 -36.81 3.52 5.11
CA PHE A 135 -35.67 4.25 4.56
C PHE A 135 -34.36 3.56 4.95
N VAL A 136 -33.42 3.47 4.01
CA VAL A 136 -32.11 2.84 4.26
C VAL A 136 -31.00 3.89 4.22
N VAL A 137 -30.12 3.82 5.22
CA VAL A 137 -28.85 4.54 5.23
C VAL A 137 -27.73 3.51 5.06
N PRO A 138 -26.96 3.56 3.96
CA PRO A 138 -25.81 2.70 3.75
C PRO A 138 -24.74 2.86 4.86
N LYS A 139 -24.03 1.76 5.15
CA LYS A 139 -22.96 1.69 6.14
C LYS A 139 -21.96 2.84 5.99
N ALA A 140 -21.57 3.42 7.14
CA ALA A 140 -20.56 4.47 7.27
C ALA A 140 -20.85 5.82 6.56
N LEU A 141 -22.06 6.05 6.05
CA LEU A 141 -22.43 7.37 5.50
C LEU A 141 -22.93 8.32 6.59
N VAL A 142 -22.58 9.59 6.44
CA VAL A 142 -23.05 10.68 7.30
C VAL A 142 -24.52 10.94 7.03
N HIS A 143 -25.31 10.98 8.09
CA HIS A 143 -26.75 11.19 8.00
C HIS A 143 -27.31 11.92 9.22
N TYR A 144 -28.47 12.55 9.04
CA TYR A 144 -29.19 13.30 10.06
C TYR A 144 -30.67 12.89 10.08
N MET A 145 -31.35 13.23 11.18
CA MET A 145 -32.79 13.02 11.31
C MET A 145 -33.40 14.16 12.10
N ALA A 146 -34.61 14.58 11.73
CA ALA A 146 -35.32 15.63 12.43
C ALA A 146 -36.82 15.38 12.43
N ASN A 147 -37.45 15.53 13.58
CA ASN A 147 -38.89 15.73 13.67
C ASN A 147 -39.15 17.22 13.52
N LEU A 148 -39.61 17.62 12.32
CA LEU A 148 -39.92 19.02 12.02
C LEU A 148 -41.39 19.37 12.35
N ASP A 149 -42.17 18.44 12.88
CA ASP A 149 -43.51 18.72 13.39
C ASP A 149 -43.40 19.54 14.70
N SER A 150 -44.24 20.56 14.83
CA SER A 150 -44.26 21.49 15.97
C SER A 150 -45.03 20.97 17.17
N ASP A 151 -45.90 19.98 16.98
CA ASP A 151 -46.88 19.58 17.99
C ASP A 151 -46.92 18.06 18.23
N LYS A 152 -46.50 17.25 17.26
CA LYS A 152 -46.58 15.78 17.35
C LYS A 152 -45.22 15.13 17.58
N GLU A 153 -45.21 14.19 18.52
CA GLU A 153 -44.09 13.27 18.71
C GLU A 153 -44.00 12.26 17.55
N THR A 154 -42.77 11.93 17.16
CA THR A 154 -42.46 10.92 16.17
C THR A 154 -41.81 9.70 16.81
N LYS A 155 -42.28 8.50 16.44
CA LYS A 155 -41.72 7.21 16.88
C LYS A 155 -41.22 6.41 15.70
N VAL A 156 -40.02 5.89 15.84
CA VAL A 156 -39.33 5.20 14.76
C VAL A 156 -38.49 4.04 15.29
N ILE A 157 -38.44 2.95 14.52
CA ILE A 157 -37.51 1.85 14.76
C ILE A 157 -36.32 2.01 13.83
N PHE A 158 -35.12 1.88 14.37
CA PHE A 158 -33.92 1.66 13.60
C PHE A 158 -33.46 0.22 13.80
N SER A 159 -33.26 -0.51 12.72
CA SER A 159 -32.53 -1.77 12.74
C SER A 159 -31.20 -1.61 12.03
N PHE A 160 -30.21 -2.35 12.49
CA PHE A 160 -28.86 -2.29 11.93
C PHE A 160 -28.43 -3.65 11.42
N SER A 161 -27.62 -3.66 10.37
CA SER A 161 -26.91 -4.85 9.89
C SER A 161 -25.68 -5.19 10.75
N SER A 162 -25.72 -4.86 12.04
CA SER A 162 -24.72 -5.23 13.03
C SER A 162 -25.34 -5.27 14.42
N SER A 163 -24.93 -6.23 15.26
CA SER A 163 -25.30 -6.33 16.68
C SER A 163 -24.63 -5.26 17.53
N ASN A 164 -23.58 -4.62 17.00
CA ASN A 164 -22.91 -3.46 17.58
C ASN A 164 -22.51 -2.46 16.48
N PRO A 165 -23.42 -1.63 15.96
CA PRO A 165 -23.17 -0.77 14.81
C PRO A 165 -22.14 0.35 15.07
N GLY A 166 -21.90 0.70 16.35
CA GLY A 166 -21.10 1.85 16.76
C GLY A 166 -21.73 3.18 16.35
N SER A 167 -21.29 4.31 16.90
CA SER A 167 -21.79 5.62 16.49
C SER A 167 -20.69 6.67 16.61
N ILE A 168 -20.59 7.53 15.62
CA ILE A 168 -19.67 8.68 15.61
C ILE A 168 -20.53 9.94 15.44
N GLN A 169 -20.62 10.76 16.48
CA GLN A 169 -21.38 12.02 16.48
C GLN A 169 -20.47 13.15 15.97
N LEU A 170 -20.73 13.67 14.77
CA LEU A 170 -19.79 14.57 14.11
C LEU A 170 -19.61 15.90 14.87
N PRO A 171 -20.66 16.60 15.34
CA PRO A 171 -20.45 17.87 16.03
C PRO A 171 -19.62 17.71 17.31
N ILE A 172 -19.87 16.65 18.09
CA ILE A 172 -19.15 16.40 19.33
C ILE A 172 -17.69 16.02 19.04
N ASN A 173 -17.45 15.18 18.02
CA ASN A 173 -16.08 14.79 17.70
C ASN A 173 -15.26 15.91 17.06
N LEU A 174 -15.90 16.83 16.32
CA LEU A 174 -15.22 17.94 15.66
C LEU A 174 -15.01 19.14 16.60
N PHE A 175 -16.00 19.46 17.43
CA PHE A 175 -15.95 20.67 18.26
C PHE A 175 -15.78 20.39 19.75
N GLY A 176 -16.04 19.16 20.22
CA GLY A 176 -15.79 18.73 21.59
C GLY A 176 -14.43 18.05 21.80
N SER A 177 -13.58 17.99 20.77
CA SER A 177 -12.23 17.43 20.83
C SER A 177 -11.15 18.51 20.94
N ASN A 178 -9.89 18.09 21.08
CA ASN A 178 -8.74 18.99 21.19
C ASN A 178 -8.24 19.50 19.83
N ILE A 179 -9.08 19.55 18.79
CA ILE A 179 -8.68 20.14 17.50
C ILE A 179 -8.40 21.63 17.71
N PRO A 180 -7.23 22.15 17.31
CA PRO A 180 -6.90 23.56 17.50
C PRO A 180 -7.92 24.48 16.81
N SER A 181 -8.38 25.52 17.51
CA SER A 181 -9.44 26.41 17.00
C SER A 181 -9.08 27.02 15.64
N LYS A 182 -7.80 27.37 15.42
CA LYS A 182 -7.31 27.88 14.13
C LYS A 182 -7.50 26.90 12.95
N VAL A 183 -7.47 25.59 13.21
CA VAL A 183 -7.76 24.56 12.20
C VAL A 183 -9.25 24.55 11.88
N LEU A 184 -10.10 24.58 12.90
CA LEU A 184 -11.56 24.62 12.72
C LEU A 184 -12.00 25.92 12.02
N GLU A 185 -11.41 27.07 12.36
CA GLU A 185 -11.69 28.35 11.73
C GLU A 185 -11.43 28.30 10.22
N LYS A 186 -10.25 27.79 9.82
CA LYS A 186 -9.89 27.62 8.42
C LYS A 186 -10.75 26.57 7.72
N SER A 187 -11.02 25.45 8.38
CA SER A 187 -11.77 24.33 7.80
C SER A 187 -13.23 24.67 7.53
N PHE A 188 -13.86 25.44 8.42
CA PHE A 188 -15.26 25.85 8.30
C PHE A 188 -15.44 27.24 7.70
N GLY A 189 -14.36 28.01 7.50
CA GLY A 189 -14.41 29.37 6.96
C GLY A 189 -15.12 30.37 7.87
N VAL A 190 -15.05 30.16 9.19
CA VAL A 190 -15.75 30.98 10.20
C VAL A 190 -14.77 31.61 11.19
N SER A 191 -15.19 32.70 11.81
CA SER A 191 -14.34 33.43 12.78
C SER A 191 -14.05 32.61 14.04
N SER A 192 -12.96 32.95 14.74
CA SER A 192 -12.61 32.37 16.05
C SER A 192 -13.76 32.45 17.04
N ARG A 193 -14.56 33.53 17.01
CA ARG A 193 -15.76 33.67 17.85
C ARG A 193 -16.78 32.56 17.60
N VAL A 194 -17.02 32.20 16.34
CA VAL A 194 -17.96 31.13 15.97
C VAL A 194 -17.42 29.77 16.40
N ILE A 195 -16.12 29.51 16.20
CA ILE A 195 -15.49 28.28 16.67
C ILE A 195 -15.53 28.17 18.20
N SER A 196 -15.20 29.24 18.94
CA SER A 196 -15.32 29.25 20.39
C SER A 196 -16.75 29.02 20.88
N GLN A 197 -17.76 29.50 20.15
CA GLN A 197 -19.16 29.21 20.45
C GLN A 197 -19.51 27.73 20.22
N LEU A 198 -19.02 27.14 19.12
CA LEU A 198 -19.23 25.72 18.80
C LEU A 198 -18.47 24.77 19.73
N GLN A 199 -17.31 25.20 20.27
CA GLN A 199 -16.50 24.47 21.25
C GLN A 199 -16.96 24.71 22.71
N SER A 200 -17.85 25.68 22.95
CA SER A 200 -18.32 25.98 24.31
C SER A 200 -19.12 24.80 24.86
N PRO A 201 -18.84 24.35 26.10
CA PRO A 201 -19.56 23.27 26.74
C PRO A 201 -20.93 23.74 27.23
N HIS A 202 -21.85 24.06 26.32
CA HIS A 202 -23.26 24.26 26.65
C HIS A 202 -24.05 22.99 26.31
N LYS A 203 -24.70 22.44 27.35
CA LYS A 203 -25.55 21.24 27.33
C LYS A 203 -26.81 21.35 26.46
N ASP A 204 -26.98 22.42 25.69
CA ASP A 204 -28.15 22.63 24.84
C ASP A 204 -27.85 22.18 23.41
N GLN A 205 -28.28 20.95 23.07
CA GLN A 205 -28.24 20.42 21.70
C GLN A 205 -28.99 21.30 20.67
N ARG A 206 -29.82 22.25 21.14
CA ARG A 206 -30.55 23.21 20.28
C ARG A 206 -29.66 24.20 19.53
N LEU A 207 -28.59 24.72 20.15
CA LEU A 207 -27.77 25.76 19.52
C LEU A 207 -26.96 25.23 18.32
N LEU A 208 -26.57 23.96 18.34
CA LEU A 208 -25.83 23.31 17.24
C LEU A 208 -26.71 23.02 16.01
N ALA A 209 -27.99 22.74 16.21
CA ALA A 209 -28.95 22.57 15.12
C ALA A 209 -29.29 23.92 14.46
N ASP A 210 -29.47 24.97 15.26
CA ASP A 210 -29.80 26.32 14.75
C ASP A 210 -28.64 26.96 13.98
N ILE A 211 -27.39 26.75 14.41
CA ILE A 211 -26.21 27.29 13.71
C ILE A 211 -25.97 26.58 12.37
N VAL A 212 -26.23 25.27 12.27
CA VAL A 212 -26.11 24.52 11.01
C VAL A 212 -27.22 24.93 10.02
N MET A 213 -28.40 25.28 10.51
CA MET A 213 -29.50 25.80 9.68
C MET A 213 -29.30 27.27 9.25
N PHE A 214 -28.64 28.10 10.08
CA PHE A 214 -28.37 29.51 9.75
C PHE A 214 -27.39 29.68 8.57
N LEU A 215 -26.50 28.71 8.34
CA LEU A 215 -25.61 28.69 7.18
C LEU A 215 -26.32 28.34 5.85
N GLY A 216 -27.61 27.98 5.90
CA GLY A 216 -28.44 27.65 4.72
C GLY A 216 -29.25 28.81 4.13
N HIS A 217 -29.14 30.04 4.65
CA HIS A 217 -30.02 31.17 4.25
C HIS A 217 -29.33 32.41 3.69
N HIS A 218 -28.08 32.32 3.23
CA HIS A 218 -27.50 33.35 2.36
C HIS A 218 -27.35 32.83 0.93
N HIS A 219 -28.33 33.19 0.12
CA HIS A 219 -28.35 33.04 -1.33
C HIS A 219 -27.06 33.56 -1.97
N ILE A 220 -26.47 32.69 -2.80
CA ILE A 220 -26.01 32.95 -4.17
C ILE A 220 -25.90 34.44 -4.53
N GLN A 221 -24.70 34.98 -4.43
CA GLN A 221 -24.10 35.69 -5.55
C GLN A 221 -22.64 35.28 -5.67
N ASN A 222 -22.35 34.66 -6.80
CA ASN A 222 -21.01 34.35 -7.27
C ASN A 222 -20.56 35.49 -8.19
N PRO A 223 -19.59 36.34 -7.78
CA PRO A 223 -18.88 37.22 -8.71
C PRO A 223 -17.42 36.78 -8.93
N TYR A 224 -17.07 35.51 -8.71
CA TYR A 224 -15.74 34.98 -9.04
C TYR A 224 -15.82 33.66 -9.82
N ALA A 225 -16.68 33.64 -10.85
CA ALA A 225 -16.59 32.71 -11.97
C ALA A 225 -15.97 33.43 -13.18
N SER A 226 -14.73 33.87 -13.03
CA SER A 226 -13.78 34.10 -14.13
C SER A 226 -12.46 34.50 -13.51
N ASN A 227 -11.37 33.84 -13.93
CA ASN A 227 -9.99 33.97 -13.45
C ASN A 227 -9.60 33.07 -12.28
N TYR A 228 -9.70 31.74 -12.48
CA TYR A 228 -8.62 30.88 -11.98
C TYR A 228 -7.37 31.14 -12.83
N GLN A 229 -6.67 32.24 -12.55
CA GLN A 229 -5.22 32.22 -12.71
C GLN A 229 -4.71 31.35 -11.55
N THR A 230 -4.14 30.21 -11.91
CA THR A 230 -3.29 29.44 -11.01
C THR A 230 -2.21 30.36 -10.45
N HIS A 231 -2.34 30.81 -9.21
CA HIS A 231 -1.19 31.34 -8.48
C HIS A 231 -0.28 30.15 -8.17
N CYS A 232 0.74 30.05 -9.01
CA CYS A 232 1.82 29.09 -8.98
C CYS A 232 2.60 29.15 -7.66
N CYS A 233 3.09 27.98 -7.26
CA CYS A 233 4.11 27.66 -6.27
C CYS A 233 4.82 28.89 -5.64
N ASP A 234 4.55 29.12 -4.34
CA ASP A 234 5.25 30.11 -3.52
C ASP A 234 6.70 29.61 -3.25
N PRO A 235 7.76 30.45 -3.33
CA PRO A 235 9.16 30.01 -3.37
C PRO A 235 9.77 29.59 -2.02
N THR A 236 8.98 29.40 -0.97
CA THR A 236 9.46 29.19 0.41
C THR A 236 9.63 27.72 0.83
N PHE A 237 9.40 26.76 -0.07
CA PHE A 237 9.23 25.36 0.32
C PHE A 237 10.15 24.45 -0.50
N GLU A 238 10.85 23.52 0.15
CA GLU A 238 11.78 22.61 -0.51
C GLU A 238 11.76 21.24 0.21
N ILE A 239 11.45 20.13 -0.47
CA ILE A 239 11.56 18.79 0.12
C ILE A 239 12.74 18.08 -0.50
N HIS A 240 13.72 17.67 0.31
CA HIS A 240 14.85 16.95 -0.24
C HIS A 240 14.55 15.46 -0.28
N LEU A 241 14.35 14.96 -1.50
CA LEU A 241 14.23 13.54 -1.81
C LEU A 241 15.57 13.00 -2.25
N TYR A 242 16.23 12.26 -1.37
CA TYR A 242 17.48 11.57 -1.69
C TYR A 242 17.17 10.22 -2.31
N GLY A 243 17.23 10.14 -3.64
CA GLY A 243 17.06 8.89 -4.38
C GLY A 243 18.30 8.01 -4.26
N ASN A 244 18.13 6.77 -3.81
CA ASN A 244 19.24 5.84 -3.62
C ASN A 244 19.69 5.10 -4.90
N LEU A 245 20.95 4.68 -4.83
CA LEU A 245 21.77 3.92 -5.75
C LEU A 245 21.64 2.42 -5.52
N SER A 246 21.55 1.67 -6.61
CA SER A 246 21.99 0.27 -6.63
C SER A 246 22.62 -0.06 -7.97
N SER A 247 23.91 0.21 -8.15
CA SER A 247 24.66 -0.46 -9.23
C SER A 247 25.58 -1.53 -8.65
N PHE A 248 25.48 -2.75 -9.18
CA PHE A 248 26.51 -3.77 -9.08
C PHE A 248 27.33 -3.69 -10.38
N THR A 249 28.66 -3.75 -10.28
CA THR A 249 29.62 -3.44 -11.35
C THR A 249 29.55 -4.41 -12.53
N ALA A 250 29.08 -3.91 -13.68
CA ALA A 250 29.70 -4.05 -15.00
C ALA A 250 28.79 -3.34 -16.03
N VAL A 251 29.37 -2.37 -16.74
CA VAL A 251 28.74 -1.42 -17.69
C VAL A 251 28.06 -0.23 -16.99
N LYS A 252 28.68 0.96 -17.09
CA LYS A 252 28.20 2.36 -17.12
C LYS A 252 26.74 2.79 -16.79
N ARG A 253 25.84 1.93 -16.33
CA ARG A 253 24.39 2.17 -16.23
C ARG A 253 23.82 1.22 -15.15
N LEU A 254 22.80 1.68 -14.40
CA LEU A 254 21.76 0.91 -13.68
C LEU A 254 21.87 0.78 -12.15
N GLY A 255 20.99 1.55 -11.50
CA GLY A 255 20.24 1.26 -10.26
C GLY A 255 18.82 1.80 -10.38
N GLN A 256 18.20 1.51 -11.54
CA GLN A 256 17.03 2.23 -12.03
C GLN A 256 15.76 2.01 -11.24
N ALA A 257 15.54 0.83 -10.68
CA ALA A 257 14.31 0.56 -9.96
C ALA A 257 14.14 1.51 -8.76
N HIS A 258 15.20 1.76 -7.99
CA HIS A 258 15.15 2.65 -6.83
C HIS A 258 15.00 4.11 -7.24
N ILE A 259 15.83 4.60 -8.16
CA ILE A 259 15.80 5.99 -8.60
C ILE A 259 14.50 6.29 -9.34
N ALA A 260 14.06 5.42 -10.26
CA ALA A 260 12.81 5.60 -10.98
C ALA A 260 11.61 5.61 -10.03
N THR A 261 11.56 4.69 -9.06
CA THR A 261 10.44 4.66 -8.12
C THR A 261 10.46 5.87 -7.18
N SER A 262 11.63 6.25 -6.66
CA SER A 262 11.79 7.45 -5.83
C SER A 262 11.41 8.72 -6.59
N PHE A 263 11.81 8.81 -7.86
CA PHE A 263 11.43 9.93 -8.71
C PHE A 263 9.95 9.94 -9.06
N ARG A 264 9.31 8.79 -9.26
CA ARG A 264 7.86 8.72 -9.46
C ARG A 264 7.10 9.22 -8.23
N LEU A 265 7.58 8.90 -7.03
CA LEU A 265 7.05 9.47 -5.80
C LEU A 265 7.26 11.01 -5.75
N ALA A 266 8.47 11.48 -6.10
CA ALA A 266 8.79 12.89 -6.20
C ALA A 266 7.84 13.65 -7.14
N LYS A 267 7.65 13.13 -8.36
CA LYS A 267 6.73 13.66 -9.37
C LYS A 267 5.30 13.68 -8.82
N ALA A 268 4.85 12.59 -8.21
CA ALA A 268 3.48 12.47 -7.73
C ALA A 268 3.15 13.40 -6.56
N LEU A 269 4.13 13.71 -5.70
CA LEU A 269 4.04 14.75 -4.66
C LEU A 269 4.04 16.15 -5.29
N ALA A 270 4.94 16.41 -6.25
CA ALA A 270 5.02 17.69 -6.95
C ALA A 270 3.73 18.05 -7.70
N GLU A 271 3.09 17.06 -8.32
CA GLU A 271 1.78 17.21 -8.96
C GLU A 271 0.65 17.55 -7.97
N ARG A 272 0.84 17.26 -6.68
CA ARG A 272 -0.07 17.57 -5.57
C ARG A 272 0.29 18.86 -4.84
N GLY A 273 1.13 19.70 -5.43
CA GLY A 273 1.44 21.04 -4.93
C GLY A 273 2.54 21.09 -3.89
N VAL A 274 3.26 19.99 -3.68
CA VAL A 274 4.43 19.95 -2.80
C VAL A 274 5.66 20.42 -3.58
N THR A 275 6.46 21.34 -3.05
CA THR A 275 7.73 21.68 -3.71
C THR A 275 8.79 20.65 -3.36
N VAL A 276 9.32 19.97 -4.37
CA VAL A 276 10.23 18.83 -4.19
C VAL A 276 11.59 19.14 -4.81
N THR A 277 12.66 19.00 -4.04
CA THR A 277 14.04 18.91 -4.53
C THR A 277 14.48 17.45 -4.57
N PHE A 278 14.55 16.89 -5.77
CA PHE A 278 15.07 15.54 -5.97
C PHE A 278 16.59 15.58 -6.13
N ALA A 279 17.28 15.00 -5.14
CA ALA A 279 18.73 15.01 -5.02
C ALA A 279 19.30 13.61 -5.26
N THR A 280 20.16 13.45 -6.26
CA THR A 280 20.81 12.16 -6.58
C THR A 280 22.14 12.39 -7.31
N ARG A 281 22.78 11.36 -7.86
CA ARG A 281 24.02 11.53 -8.64
C ARG A 281 23.77 12.26 -9.96
N GLN A 282 24.76 13.04 -10.38
CA GLN A 282 24.69 13.91 -11.56
C GLN A 282 24.30 13.16 -12.84
N GLU A 283 24.76 11.92 -13.05
CA GLU A 283 24.45 11.17 -14.27
C GLU A 283 22.95 10.83 -14.40
N TYR A 284 22.23 10.68 -13.28
CA TYR A 284 20.80 10.43 -13.29
C TYR A 284 19.99 11.69 -13.56
N ILE A 285 20.46 12.84 -13.08
CA ILE A 285 19.80 14.12 -13.33
C ILE A 285 19.74 14.44 -14.83
N LEU A 286 20.81 14.12 -15.57
CA LEU A 286 20.82 14.30 -17.03
C LEU A 286 19.71 13.49 -17.72
N SER A 287 19.52 12.25 -17.26
CA SER A 287 18.49 11.35 -17.80
C SER A 287 17.07 11.74 -17.37
N ILE A 288 16.92 12.34 -16.18
CA ILE A 288 15.62 12.84 -15.71
C ILE A 288 15.21 14.12 -16.46
N LYS A 289 16.18 14.97 -16.81
CA LYS A 289 15.91 16.23 -17.53
C LYS A 289 15.40 16.04 -18.95
N SER A 290 15.60 14.88 -19.59
CA SER A 290 15.07 14.61 -20.93
C SER A 290 13.56 14.34 -20.95
N ILE A 291 12.91 14.29 -19.79
CA ILE A 291 11.51 13.86 -19.66
C ILE A 291 10.58 15.08 -19.71
N GLN A 292 9.67 15.13 -20.69
CA GLN A 292 8.82 16.31 -20.95
C GLN A 292 8.00 16.76 -19.73
N SER A 293 7.44 15.82 -18.96
CA SER A 293 6.65 16.17 -17.76
C SER A 293 7.47 16.91 -16.70
N VAL A 294 8.79 16.68 -16.66
CA VAL A 294 9.71 17.31 -15.70
C VAL A 294 9.88 18.79 -16.03
N GLU A 295 10.01 19.14 -17.32
CA GLU A 295 10.14 20.53 -17.76
C GLU A 295 8.94 21.38 -17.30
N LYS A 296 7.72 20.82 -17.39
CA LYS A 296 6.49 21.48 -16.92
C LYS A 296 6.49 21.73 -15.41
N LEU A 297 6.95 20.77 -14.62
CA LEU A 297 7.00 20.89 -13.15
C LEU A 297 8.11 21.86 -12.69
N GLN A 298 9.26 21.86 -13.37
CA GLN A 298 10.34 22.82 -13.15
C GLN A 298 9.91 24.25 -13.47
N LYS A 299 9.20 24.47 -14.58
CA LYS A 299 8.62 25.78 -14.94
C LYS A 299 7.64 26.30 -13.89
N LYS A 300 6.91 25.39 -13.22
CA LYS A 300 6.05 25.74 -12.10
C LYS A 300 6.80 25.99 -10.80
N LYS A 301 8.10 25.67 -10.69
CA LYS A 301 8.91 25.68 -9.46
C LYS A 301 8.47 24.67 -8.39
N CYS A 302 7.74 23.63 -8.78
CA CYS A 302 7.30 22.60 -7.84
C CYS A 302 8.24 21.36 -7.83
N LEU A 303 9.24 21.31 -8.73
CA LEU A 303 10.29 20.27 -8.75
C LEU A 303 11.67 20.89 -9.06
N ASN A 304 12.64 20.72 -8.18
CA ASN A 304 14.05 21.03 -8.38
C ASN A 304 14.87 19.74 -8.48
N LEU A 305 16.00 19.79 -9.19
CA LEU A 305 16.87 18.65 -9.41
C LEU A 305 18.30 19.01 -9.00
N VAL A 306 18.86 18.25 -8.05
CA VAL A 306 20.22 18.44 -7.56
C VAL A 306 21.04 17.19 -7.87
N GLY A 307 22.14 17.40 -8.59
CA GLY A 307 23.08 16.35 -8.93
C GLY A 307 24.39 16.51 -8.16
N VAL A 308 24.82 15.46 -7.48
CA VAL A 308 26.16 15.41 -6.88
C VAL A 308 27.11 14.60 -7.76
N ALA A 309 28.34 15.08 -7.87
CA ALA A 309 29.40 14.34 -8.54
C ALA A 309 29.92 13.25 -7.60
N ASP A 310 29.88 12.00 -8.06
CA ASP A 310 30.51 10.85 -7.40
C ASP A 310 31.20 10.03 -8.50
N HIS A 311 32.52 9.88 -8.39
CA HIS A 311 33.37 9.42 -9.49
C HIS A 311 33.92 8.01 -9.31
N GLU A 312 33.64 7.32 -8.20
CA GLU A 312 34.26 6.04 -7.91
C GLU A 312 33.28 4.86 -7.88
N ASP A 313 33.62 3.82 -8.65
CA ASP A 313 32.85 2.58 -8.71
C ASP A 313 33.20 1.65 -7.53
N SER A 314 32.20 0.94 -7.03
CA SER A 314 32.33 -0.13 -6.02
C SER A 314 31.37 -1.25 -6.39
N SER A 315 31.60 -2.49 -5.98
CA SER A 315 30.61 -3.56 -6.12
C SER A 315 29.69 -3.65 -4.91
N ASN A 316 30.12 -3.13 -3.75
CA ASN A 316 29.39 -3.21 -2.48
C ASN A 316 28.40 -2.04 -2.33
N LEU A 317 27.12 -2.36 -2.12
CA LEU A 317 26.03 -1.37 -1.96
C LEU A 317 26.26 -0.43 -0.77
N PHE A 318 26.66 -0.95 0.39
CA PHE A 318 26.83 -0.16 1.60
C PHE A 318 28.05 0.76 1.52
N GLU A 319 29.12 0.34 0.83
CA GLU A 319 30.24 1.23 0.52
C GLU A 319 29.83 2.38 -0.41
N LYS A 320 28.95 2.14 -1.39
CA LYS A 320 28.38 3.22 -2.21
C LYS A 320 27.56 4.19 -1.39
N VAL A 321 26.74 3.69 -0.47
CA VAL A 321 25.95 4.54 0.44
C VAL A 321 26.87 5.42 1.30
N LYS A 322 27.97 4.86 1.82
CA LYS A 322 28.97 5.62 2.59
C LYS A 322 29.63 6.70 1.74
N ARG A 323 30.06 6.39 0.51
CA ARG A 323 30.63 7.37 -0.43
C ARG A 323 29.64 8.46 -0.80
N MET A 324 28.39 8.08 -1.02
CA MET A 324 27.34 9.04 -1.31
C MET A 324 27.13 10.02 -0.15
N LYS A 325 27.23 9.59 1.11
CA LYS A 325 27.24 10.49 2.27
C LYS A 325 28.31 11.58 2.12
N LEU A 326 29.53 11.18 1.74
CA LEU A 326 30.65 12.11 1.52
C LEU A 326 30.40 13.06 0.33
N ALA A 327 29.89 12.53 -0.79
CA ALA A 327 29.59 13.33 -1.97
C ALA A 327 28.49 14.39 -1.71
N PHE A 328 27.51 14.08 -0.85
CA PHE A 328 26.48 15.02 -0.45
C PHE A 328 26.88 15.95 0.71
N GLN A 329 28.01 15.71 1.38
CA GLN A 329 28.44 16.51 2.53
C GLN A 329 28.53 18.02 2.25
N PRO A 330 29.07 18.50 1.11
CA PRO A 330 29.08 19.94 0.81
C PRO A 330 27.67 20.52 0.69
N TYR A 331 26.76 19.76 0.10
CA TYR A 331 25.36 20.17 -0.07
C TYR A 331 24.63 20.24 1.28
N PHE A 332 24.85 19.28 2.17
CA PHE A 332 24.30 19.34 3.54
C PHE A 332 24.85 20.52 4.34
N GLN A 333 26.16 20.77 4.21
CA GLN A 333 26.79 21.90 4.90
C GLN A 333 26.21 23.24 4.44
N GLU A 334 25.86 23.35 3.16
CA GLU A 334 25.15 24.52 2.62
C GLU A 334 23.76 24.69 3.25
N LEU A 335 22.98 23.61 3.38
CA LEU A 335 21.66 23.66 4.01
C LEU A 335 21.72 24.10 5.47
N LEU A 336 22.66 23.55 6.24
CA LEU A 336 22.89 23.94 7.62
C LEU A 336 23.33 25.41 7.72
N ASN A 337 24.20 25.87 6.81
CA ASN A 337 24.62 27.28 6.76
C ASN A 337 23.46 28.21 6.39
N ASN A 338 22.56 27.78 5.51
CA ASN A 338 21.36 28.54 5.13
C ASN A 338 20.39 28.65 6.31
N GLN A 339 20.14 27.55 7.03
CA GLN A 339 19.34 27.55 8.25
C GLN A 339 19.91 28.50 9.32
N ARG A 340 21.23 28.46 9.56
CA ARG A 340 21.91 29.37 10.51
C ARG A 340 21.80 30.85 10.13
N LYS A 341 21.62 31.15 8.84
CA LYS A 341 21.41 32.50 8.31
C LYS A 341 19.93 32.92 8.28
N GLY A 342 19.00 32.04 8.70
CA GLY A 342 17.56 32.28 8.60
C GLY A 342 17.02 32.27 7.17
N LEU A 343 17.75 31.63 6.24
CA LEU A 343 17.26 31.43 4.87
C LEU A 343 16.25 30.27 4.83
N PRO A 344 15.29 30.28 3.89
CA PRO A 344 14.40 29.15 3.68
C PRO A 344 15.20 27.85 3.47
N GLY A 345 14.76 26.78 4.12
CA GLY A 345 15.37 25.46 4.05
C GLY A 345 14.28 24.38 3.99
N PRO A 346 14.69 23.10 3.90
CA PRO A 346 13.71 22.04 3.74
C PRO A 346 12.85 21.86 4.99
N THR A 347 11.58 21.52 4.80
CA THR A 347 10.64 21.27 5.91
C THR A 347 10.61 19.80 6.34
N CYS A 348 11.16 18.90 5.52
CA CYS A 348 11.34 17.49 5.85
C CYS A 348 12.40 16.85 4.93
N ILE A 349 12.91 15.70 5.35
CA ILE A 349 13.74 14.84 4.51
C ILE A 349 12.99 13.54 4.24
N MET A 350 13.00 13.11 2.98
CA MET A 350 12.61 11.75 2.63
C MET A 350 13.76 11.06 1.91
N ALA A 351 14.06 9.84 2.35
CA ALA A 351 15.20 9.09 1.86
C ALA A 351 14.88 7.61 1.72
N ASP A 352 15.46 6.97 0.71
CA ASP A 352 15.41 5.51 0.60
C ASP A 352 16.07 4.85 1.83
N ARG A 353 15.53 3.69 2.21
CA ARG A 353 15.91 2.94 3.43
C ARG A 353 17.39 2.70 3.65
N PHE A 354 18.22 2.69 2.59
CA PHE A 354 19.66 2.47 2.75
C PHE A 354 20.40 3.74 3.18
N LEU A 355 19.80 4.93 3.09
CA LEU A 355 20.46 6.20 3.39
C LEU A 355 20.34 6.56 4.88
N LEU A 356 20.85 5.67 5.73
CA LEU A 356 20.73 5.76 7.19
C LEU A 356 21.25 7.09 7.75
N TRP A 357 22.30 7.61 7.13
CA TRP A 357 22.92 8.89 7.48
C TRP A 357 22.01 10.10 7.33
N THR A 358 20.87 9.99 6.63
CA THR A 358 19.87 11.08 6.56
C THR A 358 19.18 11.33 7.89
N LYS A 359 19.24 10.38 8.82
CA LYS A 359 18.80 10.56 10.20
C LYS A 359 19.56 11.70 10.88
N ASP A 360 20.89 11.61 10.90
CA ASP A 360 21.77 12.62 11.49
C ASP A 360 21.47 14.02 10.90
N ILE A 361 21.31 14.09 9.57
CA ILE A 361 21.03 15.36 8.88
C ILE A 361 19.66 15.94 9.27
N ALA A 362 18.63 15.10 9.38
CA ALA A 362 17.30 15.54 9.79
C ALA A 362 17.27 16.02 11.24
N GLU A 363 18.03 15.36 12.12
CA GLU A 363 18.20 15.77 13.52
C GLU A 363 18.96 17.11 13.63
N GLU A 364 20.05 17.29 12.89
CA GLU A 364 20.81 18.55 12.86
C GLU A 364 20.00 19.73 12.29
N LEU A 365 19.13 19.47 11.31
CA LEU A 365 18.22 20.45 10.74
C LEU A 365 16.93 20.63 11.57
N GLU A 366 16.69 19.82 12.60
CA GLU A 366 15.48 19.81 13.41
C GLU A 366 14.18 19.63 12.58
N ILE A 367 14.21 18.74 11.58
CA ILE A 367 13.08 18.46 10.68
C ILE A 367 12.67 16.98 10.65
N PRO A 368 11.39 16.67 10.35
CA PRO A 368 10.94 15.28 10.26
C PRO A 368 11.64 14.51 9.12
N ARG A 369 11.94 13.24 9.39
CA ARG A 369 12.49 12.29 8.41
C ARG A 369 11.49 11.20 8.05
N TYR A 370 11.32 10.95 6.76
CA TYR A 370 10.53 9.88 6.20
C TYR A 370 11.43 8.84 5.51
N VAL A 371 11.15 7.55 5.74
CA VAL A 371 11.91 6.44 5.14
C VAL A 371 11.11 5.81 4.02
N PHE A 372 11.67 5.80 2.82
CA PHE A 372 11.03 5.21 1.65
C PHE A 372 11.53 3.79 1.39
N PHE A 373 10.58 2.86 1.28
CA PHE A 373 10.81 1.49 0.84
C PHE A 373 10.22 1.32 -0.57
N SER A 374 11.12 1.12 -1.52
CA SER A 374 10.78 0.69 -2.88
C SER A 374 10.46 -0.82 -2.99
N ASN A 375 10.46 -1.54 -1.86
CA ASN A 375 10.18 -2.97 -1.70
C ASN A 375 8.78 -3.21 -1.14
N CYS A 376 8.40 -4.47 -0.97
CA CYS A 376 7.15 -4.86 -0.33
C CYS A 376 7.12 -4.46 1.16
N ALA A 377 5.92 -4.31 1.73
CA ALA A 377 5.74 -4.07 3.17
C ALA A 377 6.36 -5.20 4.01
N LEU A 378 6.38 -6.42 3.45
CA LEU A 378 7.00 -7.59 4.07
C LEU A 378 8.48 -7.39 4.36
N GLU A 379 9.22 -6.73 3.48
CA GLU A 379 10.63 -6.42 3.70
C GLU A 379 10.79 -5.44 4.87
N ALA A 380 10.00 -4.36 4.89
CA ALA A 380 10.04 -3.37 5.96
C ALA A 380 9.72 -4.00 7.33
N ARG A 381 8.71 -4.87 7.39
CA ARG A 381 8.40 -5.66 8.60
C ARG A 381 9.55 -6.58 8.98
N LEU A 382 10.21 -7.22 8.01
CA LEU A 382 11.31 -8.13 8.29
C LEU A 382 12.51 -7.40 8.91
N ARG A 383 12.79 -6.18 8.45
CA ARG A 383 13.82 -5.29 9.04
C ARG A 383 13.49 -4.94 10.49
N GLN A 384 12.27 -4.49 10.74
CA GLN A 384 11.79 -4.15 12.09
C GLN A 384 11.85 -5.37 13.03
N ALA A 385 11.38 -6.53 12.57
CA ALA A 385 11.44 -7.78 13.33
C ALA A 385 12.88 -8.20 13.66
N GLY A 386 13.82 -8.04 12.71
CA GLY A 386 15.23 -8.30 12.95
C GLY A 386 15.79 -7.46 14.09
N HIS A 387 15.48 -6.16 14.09
CA HIS A 387 15.87 -5.26 15.18
C HIS A 387 15.21 -5.66 16.53
N GLU A 388 13.91 -5.96 16.55
CA GLU A 388 13.22 -6.42 17.76
C GLU A 388 13.84 -7.69 18.36
N LEU A 389 14.20 -8.66 17.50
CA LEU A 389 14.84 -9.90 17.92
C LEU A 389 16.27 -9.67 18.42
N GLN A 390 16.99 -8.71 17.81
CA GLN A 390 18.31 -8.31 18.25
C GLN A 390 18.25 -7.68 19.65
N ALA A 391 17.32 -6.75 19.89
CA ALA A 391 17.09 -6.14 21.19
C ALA A 391 16.72 -7.17 22.28
N LYS A 392 16.02 -8.25 21.90
CA LYS A 392 15.69 -9.38 22.79
C LYS A 392 16.82 -10.40 22.94
N GLY A 393 17.96 -10.20 22.29
CA GLY A 393 19.10 -11.12 22.29
C GLY A 393 18.82 -12.47 21.64
N LYS A 394 17.75 -12.56 20.82
CA LYS A 394 17.33 -13.76 20.07
C LYS A 394 18.01 -13.86 18.71
N LEU A 395 18.34 -12.71 18.12
CA LEU A 395 19.18 -12.61 16.93
C LEU A 395 20.48 -11.90 17.35
N ARG A 396 21.63 -12.44 16.96
CA ARG A 396 22.94 -11.88 17.33
C ARG A 396 23.88 -11.88 16.15
N ILE A 397 24.83 -10.96 16.15
CA ILE A 397 25.94 -10.96 15.21
C ILE A 397 27.17 -11.40 15.99
N VAL A 398 27.80 -12.48 15.55
CA VAL A 398 29.00 -13.07 16.14
C VAL A 398 29.98 -13.32 15.01
N ASP A 399 31.18 -12.76 15.11
CA ASP A 399 32.23 -12.87 14.09
C ASP A 399 31.74 -12.48 12.68
N GLY A 400 30.96 -11.40 12.59
CA GLY A 400 30.39 -10.89 11.33
C GLY A 400 29.25 -11.73 10.75
N LYS A 401 28.76 -12.77 11.44
CA LYS A 401 27.68 -13.65 10.98
C LYS A 401 26.45 -13.53 11.86
N ALA A 402 25.26 -13.53 11.23
CA ALA A 402 24.00 -13.59 11.95
C ALA A 402 23.73 -15.00 12.50
N GLN A 403 23.40 -15.08 13.79
CA GLN A 403 22.89 -16.24 14.49
C GLN A 403 21.45 -15.99 14.93
N GLY A 404 20.60 -17.02 14.96
CA GLY A 404 19.19 -16.90 15.36
C GLY A 404 18.24 -16.47 14.23
N LEU A 405 18.63 -16.61 12.96
CA LEU A 405 17.78 -16.27 11.81
C LEU A 405 16.47 -17.08 11.76
N GLU A 406 16.46 -18.27 12.34
CA GLU A 406 15.27 -19.11 12.51
C GLU A 406 14.21 -18.48 13.42
N GLU A 407 14.56 -17.50 14.25
CA GLU A 407 13.58 -16.76 15.05
C GLU A 407 12.73 -15.81 14.19
N LEU A 408 13.26 -15.34 13.06
CA LEU A 408 12.51 -14.46 12.14
C LEU A 408 11.29 -15.16 11.58
N VAL A 409 11.43 -16.39 11.09
CA VAL A 409 10.30 -17.14 10.51
C VAL A 409 9.25 -17.57 11.55
N LYS A 410 9.51 -17.36 12.85
CA LYS A 410 8.56 -17.58 13.95
C LYS A 410 7.79 -16.31 14.32
N VAL A 411 8.13 -15.16 13.73
CA VAL A 411 7.44 -13.89 13.98
C VAL A 411 6.02 -13.97 13.39
N PRO A 412 4.98 -13.57 14.16
CA PRO A 412 3.61 -13.58 13.65
C PRO A 412 3.46 -12.82 12.33
N GLY A 413 2.91 -13.48 11.33
CA GLY A 413 2.78 -13.01 9.96
C GLY A 413 3.87 -13.49 8.99
N PHE A 414 4.91 -14.20 9.46
CA PHE A 414 5.98 -14.78 8.63
C PHE A 414 5.91 -16.31 8.52
N GLU A 415 4.81 -16.94 8.94
CA GLU A 415 4.67 -18.40 9.03
C GLU A 415 4.81 -19.11 7.68
N PHE A 416 4.57 -18.40 6.57
CA PHE A 416 4.74 -18.93 5.21
C PHE A 416 6.22 -18.97 4.77
N MET A 417 7.10 -18.24 5.45
CA MET A 417 8.50 -18.06 5.09
C MET A 417 9.39 -19.20 5.61
N ARG A 418 10.39 -19.59 4.84
CA ARG A 418 11.46 -20.51 5.25
C ARG A 418 12.73 -19.70 5.49
N VAL A 419 13.66 -20.21 6.31
CA VAL A 419 14.94 -19.52 6.56
C VAL A 419 15.69 -19.24 5.26
N LYS A 420 15.65 -20.17 4.29
CA LYS A 420 16.24 -20.01 2.96
C LYS A 420 15.57 -18.93 2.09
N ASP A 421 14.38 -18.45 2.44
CA ASP A 421 13.68 -17.38 1.73
C ASP A 421 14.09 -15.99 2.25
N LEU A 422 14.87 -15.89 3.32
CA LEU A 422 15.36 -14.62 3.84
C LEU A 422 16.27 -13.93 2.78
N PRO A 423 16.41 -12.58 2.80
CA PRO A 423 17.28 -11.87 1.88
C PRO A 423 18.76 -12.20 2.10
N TRP A 424 19.54 -12.46 1.04
CA TRP A 424 20.95 -12.91 1.16
C TRP A 424 21.83 -11.93 1.97
N PHE A 425 21.50 -10.64 1.96
CA PHE A 425 22.18 -9.60 2.73
C PHE A 425 22.17 -9.89 4.24
N MET A 426 21.19 -10.61 4.78
CA MET A 426 21.18 -11.01 6.19
C MET A 426 22.33 -11.96 6.54
N TRP A 427 22.88 -12.68 5.58
CA TRP A 427 24.02 -13.56 5.82
C TRP A 427 25.35 -12.90 5.46
N ALA A 428 25.40 -12.10 4.39
CA ALA A 428 26.63 -11.45 3.94
C ALA A 428 26.95 -10.13 4.65
N HIS A 429 25.93 -9.36 4.99
CA HIS A 429 26.03 -8.00 5.57
C HIS A 429 24.99 -7.83 6.71
N PRO A 430 25.01 -8.68 7.75
CA PRO A 430 23.98 -8.70 8.78
C PRO A 430 23.91 -7.39 9.56
N GLU A 431 25.05 -6.74 9.84
CA GLU A 431 25.11 -5.48 10.59
C GLU A 431 24.37 -4.38 9.85
N GLU A 432 24.72 -4.16 8.58
CA GLU A 432 24.09 -3.14 7.77
C GLU A 432 22.63 -3.47 7.44
N TYR A 433 22.29 -4.75 7.32
CA TYR A 433 20.92 -5.17 7.13
C TYR A 433 20.04 -4.80 8.33
N LEU A 434 20.48 -5.12 9.55
CA LEU A 434 19.74 -4.85 10.80
C LEU A 434 19.70 -3.35 11.15
N ALA A 435 20.76 -2.60 10.84
CA ALA A 435 20.82 -1.16 11.06
C ALA A 435 19.67 -0.39 10.35
N VAL A 436 19.18 -0.90 9.21
CA VAL A 436 17.98 -0.34 8.56
C VAL A 436 16.75 -0.47 9.46
N GLY A 437 16.56 -1.61 10.13
CA GLY A 437 15.44 -1.85 11.04
C GLY A 437 15.46 -0.90 12.25
N GLU A 438 16.63 -0.72 12.85
CA GLU A 438 16.85 0.27 13.91
C GLU A 438 16.55 1.69 13.42
N SER A 439 16.97 2.03 12.21
CA SER A 439 16.76 3.37 11.64
C SER A 439 15.29 3.72 11.41
N LEU A 440 14.36 2.76 11.51
CA LEU A 440 12.92 3.07 11.45
C LEU A 440 12.45 3.76 12.72
N LEU A 441 13.14 3.54 13.85
CA LEU A 441 12.85 4.21 15.11
C LEU A 441 13.14 5.72 14.99
N GLY A 442 12.17 6.52 15.42
CA GLY A 442 12.25 7.99 15.36
C GLY A 442 11.93 8.59 13.98
N ALA A 443 11.68 7.78 12.95
CA ALA A 443 11.14 8.30 11.69
C ALA A 443 9.73 8.87 11.90
N GLU A 444 9.39 9.96 11.21
CA GLU A 444 8.03 10.52 11.19
C GLU A 444 7.07 9.58 10.44
N GLY A 445 7.58 8.95 9.37
CA GLY A 445 6.81 7.96 8.65
C GLY A 445 7.65 7.04 7.77
N VAL A 446 7.07 5.88 7.48
CA VAL A 446 7.57 4.88 6.55
C VAL A 446 6.65 4.85 5.34
N ILE A 447 7.21 5.16 4.17
CA ILE A 447 6.49 5.20 2.90
C ILE A 447 6.79 3.91 2.14
N LEU A 448 5.75 3.18 1.80
CA LEU A 448 5.83 1.87 1.17
C LEU A 448 5.28 1.96 -0.25
N ASN A 449 6.07 1.53 -1.24
CA ASN A 449 5.57 1.32 -2.60
C ASN A 449 4.74 0.03 -2.66
N THR A 450 3.55 0.07 -2.07
CA THR A 450 2.53 -0.98 -2.07
C THR A 450 1.17 -0.35 -1.82
N PHE A 451 0.10 -1.13 -1.85
CA PHE A 451 -1.25 -0.67 -1.50
C PHE A 451 -1.86 -1.56 -0.41
N SER A 452 -2.71 -0.96 0.43
CA SER A 452 -3.25 -1.62 1.62
C SER A 452 -3.94 -2.95 1.30
N GLU A 453 -4.69 -3.03 0.21
CA GLU A 453 -5.44 -4.23 -0.18
C GLU A 453 -4.58 -5.39 -0.69
N LEU A 454 -3.28 -5.15 -0.92
CA LEU A 454 -2.29 -6.17 -1.30
C LEU A 454 -1.66 -6.83 -0.07
N GLU A 455 -1.23 -6.03 0.91
CA GLU A 455 -0.38 -6.46 2.03
C GLU A 455 -0.98 -6.15 3.42
N ASP A 456 -2.31 -6.00 3.53
CA ASP A 456 -3.03 -5.57 4.75
C ASP A 456 -2.57 -6.27 6.04
N SER A 457 -2.43 -7.61 6.03
CA SER A 457 -2.01 -8.36 7.22
C SER A 457 -0.58 -8.01 7.67
N VAL A 458 0.32 -7.80 6.70
CA VAL A 458 1.72 -7.44 6.95
C VAL A 458 1.79 -6.00 7.45
N ILE A 459 1.03 -5.09 6.85
CA ILE A 459 0.95 -3.68 7.25
C ILE A 459 0.43 -3.54 8.68
N ARG A 460 -0.63 -4.28 9.04
CA ARG A 460 -1.14 -4.29 10.42
C ARG A 460 -0.13 -4.87 11.41
N SER A 461 0.56 -5.96 11.05
CA SER A 461 1.65 -6.52 11.87
C SER A 461 2.75 -5.49 12.10
N PHE A 462 3.14 -4.77 11.06
CA PHE A 462 4.15 -3.71 11.11
C PHE A 462 3.77 -2.56 12.05
N GLN A 463 2.53 -2.08 11.94
CA GLN A 463 1.99 -1.03 12.79
C GLN A 463 1.86 -1.48 14.27
N ASN A 464 1.31 -2.68 14.49
CA ASN A 464 1.04 -3.19 15.84
C ASN A 464 2.32 -3.49 16.63
N ALA A 465 3.39 -3.91 15.95
CA ALA A 465 4.66 -4.20 16.59
C ALA A 465 5.27 -2.99 17.31
N TRP A 466 4.90 -1.77 16.92
CA TRP A 466 5.35 -0.54 17.56
C TRP A 466 4.48 -0.08 18.75
N LEU A 467 3.29 -0.65 18.96
CA LEU A 467 2.32 -0.17 19.97
C LEU A 467 2.65 -0.58 21.42
N GLY A 468 3.80 -1.20 21.67
CA GLY A 468 4.17 -1.79 22.97
C GLY A 468 5.12 -0.98 23.84
N ASP A 469 5.76 0.07 23.30
CA ASP A 469 6.75 0.88 24.03
C ASP A 469 6.36 2.37 24.01
N PRO A 470 5.95 2.96 25.15
CA PRO A 470 5.52 4.35 25.22
C PRO A 470 6.67 5.36 24.99
N GLU A 471 7.93 4.93 25.03
CA GLU A 471 9.09 5.79 24.75
C GLU A 471 9.46 5.83 23.26
N VAL A 472 8.90 4.93 22.45
CA VAL A 472 9.19 4.85 21.02
C VAL A 472 8.16 5.64 20.22
N LYS A 473 8.63 6.69 19.53
CA LYS A 473 7.82 7.38 18.51
C LYS A 473 7.46 6.38 17.40
N VAL A 474 6.17 6.05 17.29
CA VAL A 474 5.63 5.15 16.28
C VAL A 474 5.55 5.86 14.92
N PRO A 475 6.28 5.40 13.89
CA PRO A 475 6.18 5.97 12.55
C PRO A 475 4.79 5.77 11.95
N LYS A 476 4.27 6.78 11.26
CA LYS A 476 3.09 6.59 10.39
C LYS A 476 3.45 5.74 9.18
N VAL A 477 2.54 4.90 8.70
CA VAL A 477 2.78 4.02 7.55
C VAL A 477 1.97 4.49 6.36
N PHE A 478 2.64 4.84 5.27
CA PHE A 478 2.02 5.38 4.06
C PHE A 478 2.16 4.39 2.89
N CYS A 479 1.09 3.71 2.53
CA CYS A 479 1.03 2.86 1.33
C CYS A 479 0.65 3.71 0.11
N VAL A 480 1.63 4.02 -0.75
CA VAL A 480 1.45 4.97 -1.87
C VAL A 480 1.53 4.32 -3.25
N GLY A 481 1.70 3.00 -3.32
CA GLY A 481 1.89 2.25 -4.56
C GLY A 481 0.58 1.73 -5.19
N PRO A 482 0.66 1.05 -6.35
CA PRO A 482 1.85 0.89 -7.18
C PRO A 482 2.23 2.22 -7.85
N LEU A 483 3.48 2.63 -7.68
CA LEU A 483 4.02 3.82 -8.36
C LEU A 483 4.36 3.54 -9.84
N SER A 484 4.57 2.28 -10.22
CA SER A 484 4.87 1.84 -11.59
C SER A 484 3.69 1.09 -12.22
N THR A 485 3.08 1.70 -13.23
CA THR A 485 1.98 1.14 -14.03
C THR A 485 2.20 1.51 -15.50
N ALA A 486 1.49 0.88 -16.44
CA ALA A 486 1.60 1.24 -17.85
C ALA A 486 1.36 2.75 -18.09
N THR A 487 0.35 3.31 -17.43
CA THR A 487 -0.03 4.73 -17.53
C THR A 487 0.97 5.64 -16.82
N SER A 488 1.43 5.31 -15.59
CA SER A 488 2.41 6.13 -14.88
C SER A 488 3.82 6.08 -15.49
N CYS A 489 4.07 5.14 -16.39
CA CYS A 489 5.31 4.98 -17.13
C CYS A 489 5.25 5.53 -18.57
N GLU A 490 4.15 6.14 -19.02
CA GLU A 490 4.02 6.69 -20.40
C GLU A 490 5.10 7.73 -20.73
N ASP A 491 5.48 8.56 -19.75
CA ASP A 491 6.48 9.63 -19.93
C ASP A 491 7.91 9.21 -19.55
N PHE A 492 8.11 8.05 -18.92
CA PHE A 492 9.28 7.82 -18.06
C PHE A 492 10.23 6.73 -18.55
N SER A 493 11.21 7.15 -19.34
CA SER A 493 12.40 6.38 -19.69
C SER A 493 13.63 7.10 -19.13
N ILE A 494 14.12 6.70 -17.95
CA ILE A 494 15.46 7.11 -17.45
C ILE A 494 16.57 6.60 -18.38
N VAL A 495 16.24 5.77 -19.38
CA VAL A 495 17.18 5.29 -20.41
C VAL A 495 16.55 5.47 -21.77
N ASP A 496 16.42 6.71 -22.21
CA ASP A 496 16.36 6.92 -23.65
C ASP A 496 17.72 6.51 -24.23
N ALA A 497 17.77 5.26 -24.68
CA ALA A 497 18.31 5.06 -26.01
C ALA A 497 17.23 5.58 -26.97
N PRO A 498 17.54 6.50 -27.89
CA PRO A 498 16.64 6.98 -28.93
C PRO A 498 16.36 5.90 -30.00
N ASN A 499 16.20 4.64 -29.59
CA ASN A 499 16.05 3.52 -30.48
C ASN A 499 14.61 3.02 -30.45
N ASP A 500 14.07 2.71 -31.62
CA ASP A 500 12.71 2.20 -31.80
C ASP A 500 12.48 0.79 -31.20
N THR A 501 13.42 0.23 -30.43
CA THR A 501 13.32 -1.12 -29.83
C THR A 501 12.02 -1.34 -29.08
N GLY A 502 11.60 -0.37 -28.25
CA GLY A 502 10.32 -0.46 -27.53
C GLY A 502 9.11 -0.50 -28.47
N LYS A 503 9.12 0.33 -29.52
CA LYS A 503 8.07 0.34 -30.55
C LYS A 503 8.08 -0.95 -31.37
N HIS A 504 9.26 -1.47 -31.72
CA HIS A 504 9.41 -2.75 -32.42
C HIS A 504 8.85 -3.91 -31.59
N CYS A 505 9.10 -3.92 -30.28
CA CYS A 505 8.51 -4.91 -29.37
C CYS A 505 6.99 -4.84 -29.37
N LEU A 506 6.42 -3.65 -29.24
CA LEU A 506 4.96 -3.44 -29.26
C LEU A 506 4.35 -3.87 -30.61
N ASN A 507 4.94 -3.45 -31.73
CA ASN A 507 4.50 -3.83 -33.08
C ASN A 507 4.57 -5.35 -33.31
N TRP A 508 5.60 -6.03 -32.78
CA TRP A 508 5.70 -7.47 -32.87
C TRP A 508 4.57 -8.15 -32.06
N LEU A 509 4.30 -7.66 -30.85
CA LEU A 509 3.22 -8.15 -30.00
C LEU A 509 1.83 -7.90 -30.58
N ASP A 510 1.60 -6.80 -31.30
CA ASP A 510 0.32 -6.48 -31.96
C ASP A 510 -0.12 -7.58 -32.93
N ASN A 511 0.85 -8.26 -33.53
CA ASN A 511 0.65 -9.35 -34.49
C ASN A 511 0.53 -10.74 -33.84
N ARG A 512 0.48 -10.82 -32.50
CA ARG A 512 0.32 -12.08 -31.76
C ARG A 512 -1.11 -12.24 -31.25
N SER A 513 -1.52 -13.49 -31.06
CA SER A 513 -2.80 -13.81 -30.42
C SER A 513 -2.84 -13.25 -28.99
N PRO A 514 -4.02 -12.84 -28.49
CA PRO A 514 -4.15 -12.47 -27.09
C PRO A 514 -3.68 -13.62 -26.19
N ALA A 515 -3.04 -13.28 -25.07
CA ALA A 515 -2.68 -14.26 -24.05
C ALA A 515 -1.84 -15.44 -24.58
N SER A 516 -0.87 -15.20 -25.47
CA SER A 516 -0.06 -16.26 -26.11
C SER A 516 1.45 -16.11 -25.97
N VAL A 517 1.94 -15.03 -25.34
CA VAL A 517 3.38 -14.72 -25.28
C VAL A 517 3.91 -14.76 -23.85
N LEU A 518 5.02 -15.48 -23.65
CA LEU A 518 5.82 -15.40 -22.43
C LEU A 518 6.81 -14.23 -22.51
N TYR A 519 6.69 -13.24 -21.63
CA TYR A 519 7.69 -12.19 -21.49
C TYR A 519 8.79 -12.62 -20.52
N ILE A 520 10.05 -12.39 -20.84
CA ILE A 520 11.21 -12.82 -20.03
C ILE A 520 12.12 -11.62 -19.78
N CYS A 521 12.31 -11.28 -18.50
CA CYS A 521 13.26 -10.25 -18.07
C CYS A 521 13.73 -10.47 -16.63
N PHE A 522 15.05 -10.55 -16.44
CA PHE A 522 15.69 -10.70 -15.12
C PHE A 522 16.11 -9.36 -14.49
N GLY A 523 15.51 -8.26 -14.97
CA GLY A 523 15.83 -6.92 -14.50
C GLY A 523 17.19 -6.43 -15.01
N THR A 524 17.73 -5.45 -14.30
CA THR A 524 18.87 -4.65 -14.79
C THR A 524 20.20 -4.97 -14.10
N VAL A 525 20.15 -5.72 -13.00
CA VAL A 525 21.30 -5.96 -12.11
C VAL A 525 21.92 -7.33 -12.37
N PHE A 526 21.07 -8.36 -12.46
CA PHE A 526 21.53 -9.74 -12.60
C PHE A 526 21.55 -10.17 -14.06
N ARG A 527 22.54 -10.99 -14.39
CA ARG A 527 22.71 -11.62 -15.69
C ARG A 527 22.90 -13.10 -15.45
N LEU A 528 22.25 -13.94 -16.26
CA LEU A 528 22.55 -15.35 -16.29
C LEU A 528 23.96 -15.54 -16.86
N ASP A 529 24.71 -16.52 -16.35
CA ASP A 529 25.92 -16.96 -17.06
C ASP A 529 25.55 -17.60 -18.41
N ALA A 530 26.53 -17.75 -19.29
CA ALA A 530 26.31 -18.26 -20.64
C ALA A 530 25.70 -19.67 -20.65
N LYS A 531 26.13 -20.54 -19.73
CA LYS A 531 25.66 -21.93 -19.64
C LYS A 531 24.17 -21.94 -19.27
N GLN A 532 23.77 -21.20 -18.24
CA GLN A 532 22.38 -21.10 -17.81
C GLN A 532 21.48 -20.40 -18.84
N ALA A 533 22.02 -19.41 -19.56
CA ALA A 533 21.30 -18.75 -20.66
C ALA A 533 21.05 -19.71 -21.83
N GLN A 534 22.00 -20.59 -22.16
CA GLN A 534 21.84 -21.60 -23.19
C GLN A 534 20.77 -22.65 -22.83
N GLU A 535 20.72 -23.11 -21.57
CA GLU A 535 19.64 -24.01 -21.11
C GLU A 535 18.27 -23.34 -21.22
N LEU A 536 18.16 -22.06 -20.85
CA LEU A 536 16.93 -21.29 -21.01
C LEU A 536 16.54 -21.16 -22.49
N ALA A 537 17.50 -20.91 -23.38
CA ALA A 537 17.25 -20.83 -24.81
C ALA A 537 16.71 -22.17 -25.35
N LEU A 538 17.39 -23.28 -25.06
CA LEU A 538 16.95 -24.61 -25.49
C LEU A 538 15.56 -24.96 -24.93
N ALA A 539 15.29 -24.62 -23.66
CA ALA A 539 13.98 -24.85 -23.06
C ALA A 539 12.85 -24.04 -23.73
N LEU A 540 13.12 -22.77 -24.06
CA LEU A 540 12.16 -21.90 -24.76
C LEU A 540 11.88 -22.40 -26.19
N GLU A 541 12.91 -22.89 -26.87
CA GLU A 541 12.78 -23.55 -28.17
C GLU A 541 11.89 -24.78 -28.09
N ASN A 542 12.17 -25.69 -27.16
CA ASN A 542 11.45 -26.93 -26.97
C ASN A 542 10.01 -26.75 -26.48
N SER A 543 9.73 -25.72 -25.67
CA SER A 543 8.39 -25.42 -25.16
C SER A 543 7.36 -25.11 -26.26
N GLN A 544 7.83 -24.78 -27.48
CA GLN A 544 7.01 -24.30 -28.60
C GLN A 544 6.18 -23.03 -28.29
N GLN A 545 6.36 -22.39 -27.13
CA GLN A 545 5.64 -21.18 -26.74
C GLN A 545 6.24 -19.94 -27.39
N SER A 546 5.41 -19.01 -27.87
CA SER A 546 5.90 -17.70 -28.29
C SER A 546 6.46 -16.92 -27.11
N PHE A 547 7.60 -16.24 -27.29
CA PHE A 547 8.23 -15.49 -26.22
C PHE A 547 8.90 -14.19 -26.68
N LEU A 548 8.99 -13.24 -25.77
CA LEU A 548 9.79 -12.02 -25.91
C LEU A 548 10.84 -12.01 -24.80
N TRP A 549 12.10 -12.14 -25.16
CA TRP A 549 13.21 -12.22 -24.20
C TRP A 549 14.12 -11.00 -24.28
N VAL A 550 14.20 -10.26 -23.17
CA VAL A 550 15.14 -9.16 -22.98
C VAL A 550 16.44 -9.70 -22.40
N VAL A 551 17.52 -9.64 -23.19
CA VAL A 551 18.84 -10.14 -22.82
C VAL A 551 19.75 -8.98 -22.40
N PRO A 552 20.20 -8.94 -21.12
CA PRO A 552 21.11 -7.91 -20.65
C PRO A 552 22.55 -8.23 -21.07
N LEU A 553 22.99 -7.66 -22.19
CA LEU A 553 24.40 -7.78 -22.62
C LEU A 553 25.36 -6.94 -21.76
N SER A 554 26.63 -7.32 -21.78
CA SER A 554 27.72 -6.55 -21.15
C SER A 554 28.93 -6.50 -22.08
N GLU A 555 29.98 -5.75 -21.73
CA GLU A 555 31.24 -5.76 -22.48
C GLU A 555 31.93 -7.14 -22.48
N ARG A 556 31.54 -8.04 -21.56
CA ARG A 556 32.15 -9.38 -21.41
C ARG A 556 31.44 -10.50 -22.16
N ASN A 557 30.15 -10.32 -22.49
CA ASN A 557 29.33 -11.36 -23.11
C ASN A 557 28.55 -10.78 -24.29
N THR A 558 28.57 -11.51 -25.39
CA THR A 558 27.82 -11.24 -26.62
C THR A 558 26.52 -12.04 -26.63
N LEU A 559 25.60 -11.68 -27.53
CA LEU A 559 24.35 -12.45 -27.69
C LEU A 559 24.63 -13.88 -28.16
N GLN A 560 25.69 -14.08 -28.95
CA GLN A 560 26.14 -15.37 -29.45
C GLN A 560 26.58 -16.32 -28.33
N ASP A 561 27.04 -15.80 -27.19
CA ASP A 561 27.41 -16.63 -26.05
C ASP A 561 26.17 -17.25 -25.38
N TYR A 562 25.01 -16.60 -25.50
CA TYR A 562 23.78 -16.99 -24.81
C TYR A 562 22.86 -17.86 -25.67
N LEU A 563 22.96 -17.72 -26.98
CA LEU A 563 22.07 -18.39 -27.94
C LEU A 563 22.82 -19.53 -28.63
N PRO A 564 22.21 -20.71 -28.77
CA PRO A 564 22.82 -21.77 -29.57
C PRO A 564 22.88 -21.37 -31.06
N ALA A 565 23.63 -22.13 -31.87
CA ALA A 565 23.78 -21.83 -33.30
C ALA A 565 22.42 -21.78 -34.02
N ASP A 566 22.30 -20.89 -35.00
CA ASP A 566 21.12 -20.71 -35.87
C ASP A 566 19.77 -20.56 -35.11
N TYR A 567 19.82 -20.08 -33.87
CA TYR A 567 18.67 -20.08 -32.96
C TYR A 567 17.49 -19.26 -33.47
N GLU A 568 17.72 -18.05 -33.99
CA GLU A 568 16.64 -17.21 -34.52
C GLU A 568 15.95 -17.85 -35.74
N GLU A 569 16.69 -18.56 -36.59
CA GLU A 569 16.15 -19.30 -37.73
C GLU A 569 15.29 -20.49 -37.26
N ARG A 570 15.80 -21.27 -36.30
CA ARG A 570 15.06 -22.37 -35.67
C ARG A 570 13.78 -21.92 -34.99
N LEU A 571 13.76 -20.71 -34.46
CA LEU A 571 12.58 -20.09 -33.89
C LEU A 571 11.57 -19.60 -34.92
N SER A 572 11.82 -19.63 -36.24
CA SER A 572 10.79 -19.40 -37.29
C SER A 572 9.85 -18.20 -37.03
N GLY A 573 10.35 -17.10 -36.45
CA GLY A 573 9.57 -15.90 -36.13
C GLY A 573 8.58 -15.99 -34.97
N ARG A 574 8.48 -17.12 -34.24
CA ARG A 574 7.60 -17.27 -33.04
C ARG A 574 8.13 -16.54 -31.80
N ALA A 575 9.35 -16.01 -31.84
CA ALA A 575 9.98 -15.32 -30.73
C ALA A 575 10.65 -14.01 -31.15
N MET A 576 10.85 -13.13 -30.17
CA MET A 576 11.60 -11.89 -30.32
C MET A 576 12.66 -11.79 -29.20
N ILE A 577 13.92 -11.66 -29.59
CA ILE A 577 15.05 -11.49 -28.67
C ILE A 577 15.55 -10.06 -28.82
N VAL A 578 15.63 -9.34 -27.71
CA VAL A 578 16.03 -7.93 -27.72
C VAL A 578 17.13 -7.68 -26.71
N THR A 579 18.04 -6.79 -27.08
CA THR A 579 19.12 -6.33 -26.22
C THR A 579 18.89 -4.87 -25.87
N GLY A 580 19.27 -4.47 -24.66
CA GLY A 580 19.06 -3.11 -24.16
C GLY A 580 17.76 -2.94 -23.37
N TRP A 581 17.17 -1.74 -23.45
CA TRP A 581 16.03 -1.35 -22.62
C TRP A 581 14.70 -1.51 -23.35
N VAL A 582 13.65 -1.88 -22.62
CA VAL A 582 12.28 -1.97 -23.12
C VAL A 582 11.29 -1.31 -22.15
N PRO A 583 10.14 -0.81 -22.66
CA PRO A 583 9.07 -0.24 -21.84
C PRO A 583 8.29 -1.36 -21.12
N GLN A 584 8.91 -1.99 -20.12
CA GLN A 584 8.43 -3.22 -19.47
C GLN A 584 6.98 -3.11 -18.99
N ALA A 585 6.60 -2.01 -18.34
CA ALA A 585 5.24 -1.81 -17.85
C ALA A 585 4.20 -1.81 -18.99
N GLN A 586 4.53 -1.22 -20.14
CA GLN A 586 3.69 -1.21 -21.33
C GLN A 586 3.66 -2.57 -22.01
N LEU A 587 4.80 -3.27 -22.11
CA LEU A 587 4.85 -4.63 -22.64
C LEU A 587 3.98 -5.58 -21.82
N LEU A 588 4.12 -5.57 -20.49
CA LEU A 588 3.31 -6.41 -19.59
C LEU A 588 1.81 -6.12 -19.72
N ALA A 589 1.42 -4.86 -19.94
CA ALA A 589 0.03 -4.50 -20.14
C ALA A 589 -0.53 -4.89 -21.51
N HIS A 590 0.31 -5.31 -22.46
CA HIS A 590 -0.10 -5.67 -23.80
C HIS A 590 -0.95 -6.96 -23.82
N LYS A 591 -2.04 -6.97 -24.61
CA LYS A 591 -3.02 -8.07 -24.68
C LYS A 591 -2.42 -9.44 -25.01
N ALA A 592 -1.32 -9.47 -25.77
CA ALA A 592 -0.65 -10.69 -26.20
C ALA A 592 0.13 -11.38 -25.06
N ILE A 593 0.56 -10.63 -24.04
CA ILE A 593 1.31 -11.22 -22.93
C ILE A 593 0.40 -12.15 -22.12
N PHE A 594 0.89 -13.36 -21.90
CA PHE A 594 0.30 -14.32 -21.00
C PHE A 594 0.98 -14.35 -19.65
N GLY A 595 2.29 -14.55 -19.64
CA GLY A 595 3.06 -14.80 -18.44
C GLY A 595 4.34 -13.97 -18.42
N PHE A 596 4.94 -13.88 -17.24
CA PHE A 596 6.19 -13.17 -17.04
C PHE A 596 7.21 -14.05 -16.31
N LEU A 597 8.26 -14.48 -17.00
CA LEU A 597 9.43 -15.08 -16.36
C LEU A 597 10.28 -13.95 -15.76
N SER A 598 10.34 -13.92 -14.43
CA SER A 598 10.86 -12.80 -13.68
C SER A 598 11.75 -13.22 -12.52
N HIS A 599 12.79 -12.43 -12.32
CA HIS A 599 13.64 -12.42 -11.13
C HIS A 599 12.92 -12.01 -9.83
N CYS A 600 11.63 -11.65 -9.86
CA CYS A 600 10.87 -11.27 -8.66
C CYS A 600 11.38 -10.02 -7.92
N GLY A 601 12.01 -9.08 -8.61
CA GLY A 601 12.20 -7.73 -8.05
C GLY A 601 10.85 -7.07 -7.79
N TRP A 602 10.72 -6.32 -6.68
CA TRP A 602 9.41 -5.79 -6.27
C TRP A 602 8.77 -4.84 -7.28
N SER A 603 9.54 -3.97 -7.93
CA SER A 603 9.01 -3.08 -8.99
C SER A 603 8.42 -3.88 -10.15
N SER A 604 9.13 -4.90 -10.64
CA SER A 604 8.64 -5.78 -11.72
C SER A 604 7.45 -6.63 -11.28
N THR A 605 7.41 -7.02 -10.00
CA THR A 605 6.28 -7.71 -9.39
C THR A 605 5.03 -6.83 -9.39
N LEU A 606 5.14 -5.57 -8.98
CA LEU A 606 4.04 -4.60 -9.01
C LEU A 606 3.58 -4.28 -10.43
N GLU A 607 4.50 -4.18 -11.39
CA GLU A 607 4.16 -4.02 -12.81
C GLU A 607 3.35 -5.22 -13.32
N SER A 608 3.75 -6.45 -12.97
CA SER A 608 3.00 -7.67 -13.30
C SER A 608 1.62 -7.71 -12.66
N ILE A 609 1.52 -7.33 -11.37
CA ILE A 609 0.25 -7.22 -10.65
C ILE A 609 -0.65 -6.19 -11.32
N SER A 610 -0.12 -5.02 -11.66
CA SER A 610 -0.84 -3.93 -12.32
C SER A 610 -1.28 -4.28 -13.75
N ALA A 611 -0.54 -5.16 -14.42
CA ALA A 611 -0.92 -5.70 -15.73
C ALA A 611 -1.92 -6.88 -15.65
N GLY A 612 -1.98 -7.56 -14.51
CA GLY A 612 -2.76 -8.78 -14.30
C GLY A 612 -2.12 -10.01 -14.94
N VAL A 613 -0.78 -10.05 -14.95
CA VAL A 613 0.04 -11.09 -15.57
C VAL A 613 0.60 -12.01 -14.47
N PRO A 614 0.42 -13.35 -14.55
CA PRO A 614 1.04 -14.31 -13.65
C PRO A 614 2.55 -14.42 -13.88
N ILE A 615 3.27 -14.85 -12.84
CA ILE A 615 4.74 -14.85 -12.82
C ILE A 615 5.28 -16.29 -12.82
N LEU A 616 6.24 -16.58 -13.69
CA LEU A 616 7.18 -17.69 -13.50
C LEU A 616 8.37 -17.15 -12.70
N ALA A 617 8.41 -17.48 -11.42
CA ALA A 617 9.27 -16.86 -10.44
C ALA A 617 10.63 -17.57 -10.38
N TRP A 618 11.68 -16.86 -10.77
CA TRP A 618 13.06 -17.36 -10.75
C TRP A 618 13.98 -16.33 -10.08
N PRO A 619 13.96 -16.24 -8.74
CA PRO A 619 14.74 -15.24 -8.02
C PRO A 619 16.24 -15.48 -8.15
N LEU A 620 16.99 -14.40 -8.26
CA LEU A 620 18.44 -14.46 -8.51
C LEU A 620 19.30 -13.88 -7.39
N SER A 621 18.77 -12.95 -6.57
CA SER A 621 19.50 -12.35 -5.45
C SER A 621 18.63 -11.38 -4.64
N ALA A 622 19.25 -10.44 -3.92
CA ALA A 622 18.65 -9.42 -3.06
C ALA A 622 17.57 -9.98 -2.11
N ASP A 623 16.44 -9.30 -2.06
CA ASP A 623 15.21 -9.70 -1.38
C ASP A 623 14.26 -10.49 -2.31
N GLN A 624 14.74 -10.96 -3.47
CA GLN A 624 13.88 -11.61 -4.46
C GLN A 624 13.37 -12.97 -3.99
N ASN A 625 14.13 -13.70 -3.16
CA ASN A 625 13.67 -14.96 -2.56
C ASN A 625 12.45 -14.73 -1.66
N LEU A 626 12.51 -13.67 -0.84
CA LEU A 626 11.41 -13.22 0.00
C LEU A 626 10.18 -12.86 -0.85
N THR A 627 10.39 -12.08 -1.91
CA THR A 627 9.33 -11.68 -2.84
C THR A 627 8.73 -12.87 -3.58
N CYS A 628 9.57 -13.78 -4.10
CA CYS A 628 9.16 -15.04 -4.74
C CYS A 628 8.23 -15.84 -3.82
N ARG A 629 8.69 -16.08 -2.59
CA ARG A 629 7.91 -16.83 -1.60
C ARG A 629 6.55 -16.19 -1.35
N TYR A 630 6.51 -14.87 -1.27
CA TYR A 630 5.29 -14.10 -1.06
C TYR A 630 4.32 -14.20 -2.25
N VAL A 631 4.80 -14.01 -3.49
CA VAL A 631 3.94 -14.07 -4.69
C VAL A 631 3.41 -15.48 -4.98
N VAL A 632 4.18 -16.50 -4.61
CA VAL A 632 3.81 -17.92 -4.77
C VAL A 632 2.82 -18.34 -3.69
N SER A 633 3.15 -18.12 -2.41
CA SER A 633 2.43 -18.72 -1.28
C SER A 633 1.25 -17.88 -0.81
N VAL A 634 1.40 -16.55 -0.81
CA VAL A 634 0.40 -15.61 -0.25
C VAL A 634 -0.46 -15.01 -1.35
N LEU A 635 0.15 -14.36 -2.34
CA LEU A 635 -0.62 -13.73 -3.43
C LEU A 635 -1.19 -14.76 -4.41
N ARG A 636 -0.52 -15.91 -4.51
CA ARG A 636 -0.87 -17.06 -5.37
C ARG A 636 -0.99 -16.68 -6.85
N ILE A 637 -0.11 -15.80 -7.33
CA ILE A 637 -0.04 -15.37 -8.74
C ILE A 637 1.14 -15.95 -9.49
N ALA A 638 1.98 -16.74 -8.81
CA ALA A 638 3.22 -17.24 -9.36
C ALA A 638 3.36 -18.76 -9.26
N ILE A 639 4.23 -19.29 -10.11
CA ILE A 639 4.81 -20.63 -10.06
C ILE A 639 6.31 -20.46 -9.80
N GLU A 640 6.83 -21.10 -8.77
CA GLU A 640 8.27 -21.06 -8.42
C GLU A 640 9.06 -21.98 -9.36
N MET A 641 10.23 -21.54 -9.83
CA MET A 641 11.17 -22.40 -10.53
C MET A 641 11.76 -23.41 -9.54
N THR A 642 11.59 -24.69 -9.83
CA THR A 642 12.07 -25.79 -8.98
C THR A 642 12.71 -26.88 -9.83
N ASP A 643 13.49 -27.75 -9.21
CA ASP A 643 13.91 -28.99 -9.85
C ASP A 643 12.73 -29.98 -9.96
N LYS A 644 12.98 -31.12 -10.60
CA LYS A 644 12.03 -32.25 -10.75
C LYS A 644 11.53 -32.85 -9.44
N ARG A 645 12.23 -32.66 -8.32
CA ARG A 645 11.80 -33.10 -6.98
C ARG A 645 10.93 -32.06 -6.30
N GLY A 646 10.79 -30.87 -6.89
CA GLY A 646 10.11 -29.73 -6.29
C GLY A 646 11.01 -28.90 -5.38
N ASP A 647 12.32 -29.15 -5.39
CA ASP A 647 13.28 -28.38 -4.61
C ASP A 647 13.54 -27.04 -5.29
N VAL A 648 13.53 -25.97 -4.48
CA VAL A 648 13.73 -24.60 -4.97
C VAL A 648 15.18 -24.37 -5.39
N LEU A 649 15.34 -23.75 -6.56
CA LEU A 649 16.64 -23.42 -7.14
C LEU A 649 16.94 -21.93 -6.91
N PHE A 650 17.82 -21.64 -5.96
CA PHE A 650 18.16 -20.27 -5.56
C PHE A 650 19.48 -19.83 -6.15
N ALA A 651 19.50 -18.96 -7.15
CA ALA A 651 20.79 -18.43 -7.61
C ALA A 651 21.36 -17.51 -6.51
N SER A 652 22.64 -17.68 -6.19
CA SER A 652 23.38 -16.96 -5.16
C SER A 652 22.94 -17.22 -3.70
N ILE A 653 23.45 -18.31 -3.13
CA ILE A 653 24.09 -18.17 -1.84
C ILE A 653 25.58 -18.31 -2.13
N ALA A 654 26.28 -17.16 -2.12
CA ALA A 654 27.67 -17.07 -2.52
C ALA A 654 28.55 -17.98 -1.64
N GLU A 655 29.51 -18.64 -2.29
CA GLU A 655 30.62 -19.37 -1.67
C GLU A 655 31.28 -18.55 -0.53
N GLU A 656 31.36 -17.23 -0.68
CA GLU A 656 31.90 -16.29 0.33
C GLU A 656 31.16 -16.32 1.68
N VAL A 657 29.89 -16.73 1.71
CA VAL A 657 29.03 -16.63 2.89
C VAL A 657 28.84 -18.00 3.56
N THR A 658 28.64 -19.06 2.76
CA THR A 658 28.41 -20.42 3.26
C THR A 658 29.63 -21.33 3.21
N GLY A 659 30.68 -20.95 2.47
CA GLY A 659 31.81 -21.84 2.18
C GLY A 659 31.42 -23.06 1.34
N GLN A 660 30.26 -23.04 0.69
CA GLN A 660 29.75 -24.12 -0.14
C GLN A 660 29.45 -23.61 -1.54
N GLU A 661 30.03 -24.29 -2.53
CA GLU A 661 29.68 -24.12 -3.93
C GLU A 661 28.27 -24.68 -4.14
N LEU A 662 27.27 -23.82 -4.07
CA LEU A 662 25.93 -24.17 -4.51
C LEU A 662 25.90 -23.94 -6.02
N ASP A 663 26.13 -25.00 -6.79
CA ASP A 663 25.87 -24.99 -8.24
C ASP A 663 24.35 -24.87 -8.43
N VAL A 664 23.88 -23.66 -8.73
CA VAL A 664 22.44 -23.35 -8.89
C VAL A 664 22.01 -23.45 -10.34
N PHE A 665 22.60 -24.42 -11.03
CA PHE A 665 22.27 -24.73 -12.39
C PHE A 665 20.86 -25.32 -12.46
N VAL A 666 19.99 -24.67 -13.22
CA VAL A 666 18.64 -25.14 -13.53
C VAL A 666 18.69 -25.84 -14.88
N GLU A 667 18.47 -27.16 -14.85
CA GLU A 667 18.45 -27.99 -16.05
C GLU A 667 17.37 -27.52 -17.02
N GLN A 668 17.64 -27.58 -18.32
CA GLN A 668 16.70 -27.31 -19.41
C GLN A 668 15.34 -27.97 -19.16
N SER A 669 15.33 -29.24 -18.73
CA SER A 669 14.09 -30.00 -18.51
C SER A 669 13.20 -29.40 -17.40
N ASP A 670 13.80 -28.79 -16.38
CA ASP A 670 13.08 -28.14 -15.30
C ASP A 670 12.50 -26.79 -15.76
N ILE A 671 13.24 -26.05 -16.58
CA ILE A 671 12.77 -24.81 -17.21
C ILE A 671 11.58 -25.10 -18.12
N GLU A 672 11.68 -26.12 -18.99
CA GLU A 672 10.60 -26.54 -19.90
C GLU A 672 9.34 -26.92 -19.13
N ARG A 673 9.48 -27.72 -18.08
CA ARG A 673 8.38 -28.12 -17.20
C ARG A 673 7.71 -26.89 -16.59
N ALA A 674 8.48 -25.94 -16.09
CA ALA A 674 7.94 -24.75 -15.43
C ALA A 674 7.26 -23.79 -16.43
N ILE A 675 7.78 -23.69 -17.67
CA ILE A 675 7.10 -22.99 -18.77
C ILE A 675 5.77 -23.66 -19.09
N ASN A 676 5.73 -24.98 -19.20
CA ASN A 676 4.49 -25.72 -19.50
C ASN A 676 3.43 -25.55 -18.39
N LEU A 677 3.85 -25.63 -17.11
CA LEU A 677 2.96 -25.39 -15.96
C LEU A 677 2.30 -24.01 -16.01
N LEU A 678 3.03 -22.98 -16.46
CA LEU A 678 2.50 -21.63 -16.57
C LEU A 678 1.70 -21.40 -17.86
N MET A 679 2.21 -21.82 -19.01
CA MET A 679 1.69 -21.41 -20.32
C MET A 679 0.62 -22.36 -20.88
N VAL A 680 0.64 -23.62 -20.47
CA VAL A 680 -0.19 -24.68 -21.07
C VAL A 680 -1.18 -25.26 -20.06
N GLU A 681 -0.74 -25.53 -18.84
CA GLU A 681 -1.57 -26.20 -17.84
C GLU A 681 -2.61 -25.28 -17.17
N GLN A 682 -3.64 -25.90 -16.58
CA GLN A 682 -4.71 -25.18 -15.87
C GLN A 682 -4.18 -24.30 -14.73
N GLN A 683 -3.09 -24.73 -14.09
CA GLN A 683 -2.45 -23.98 -13.01
C GLN A 683 -2.11 -22.55 -13.46
N GLY A 684 -1.57 -22.37 -14.67
CA GLY A 684 -1.26 -21.06 -15.23
C GLY A 684 -2.47 -20.17 -15.42
N GLN A 685 -3.60 -20.73 -15.88
CA GLN A 685 -4.87 -20.01 -16.00
C GLN A 685 -5.39 -19.56 -14.63
N ASP A 686 -5.27 -20.41 -13.61
CA ASP A 686 -5.68 -20.07 -12.25
C ASP A 686 -4.82 -18.93 -11.67
N LYS A 687 -3.49 -18.96 -11.91
CA LYS A 687 -2.58 -17.86 -11.54
C LYS A 687 -2.96 -16.57 -12.27
N ARG A 688 -3.30 -16.65 -13.56
CA ARG A 688 -3.75 -15.49 -14.33
C ARG A 688 -5.05 -14.91 -13.80
N ALA A 689 -6.04 -15.74 -13.53
CA ALA A 689 -7.31 -15.31 -12.96
C ALA A 689 -7.09 -14.56 -11.63
N ARG A 690 -6.19 -15.09 -10.78
CA ARG A 690 -5.80 -14.43 -9.54
C ARG A 690 -5.06 -13.11 -9.78
N ALA A 691 -4.13 -13.05 -10.72
CA ALA A 691 -3.42 -11.83 -11.09
C ALA A 691 -4.39 -10.75 -11.60
N GLN A 692 -5.40 -11.12 -12.39
CA GLN A 692 -6.45 -10.21 -12.86
C GLN A 692 -7.33 -9.67 -11.73
N GLN A 693 -7.55 -10.43 -10.65
CA GLN A 693 -8.23 -9.89 -9.45
C GLN A 693 -7.36 -8.85 -8.75
N LEU A 694 -6.06 -9.11 -8.60
CA LEU A 694 -5.14 -8.15 -7.97
C LEU A 694 -4.95 -6.90 -8.83
N LYS A 695 -4.95 -7.03 -10.16
CA LYS A 695 -5.00 -5.89 -11.08
C LYS A 695 -6.13 -4.94 -10.76
N ARG A 696 -7.36 -5.45 -10.60
CA ARG A 696 -8.52 -4.61 -10.28
C ARG A 696 -8.33 -3.84 -8.97
N LYS A 697 -7.74 -4.49 -7.96
CA LYS A 697 -7.41 -3.82 -6.69
C LYS A 697 -6.34 -2.75 -6.87
N ALA A 698 -5.26 -3.05 -7.60
CA ALA A 698 -4.20 -2.10 -7.90
C ALA A 698 -4.75 -0.87 -8.65
N THR A 699 -5.60 -1.08 -9.66
CA THR A 699 -6.28 -0.01 -10.39
C THR A 699 -7.19 0.81 -9.48
N ALA A 700 -7.96 0.16 -8.60
CA ALA A 700 -8.83 0.86 -7.65
C ALA A 700 -8.05 1.67 -6.62
N ALA A 701 -6.90 1.18 -6.14
CA ALA A 701 -6.07 1.85 -5.14
C ALA A 701 -5.51 3.20 -5.63
N ILE A 702 -5.15 3.29 -6.92
CA ILE A 702 -4.57 4.51 -7.51
C ILE A 702 -5.61 5.42 -8.18
N ALA A 703 -6.85 4.95 -8.36
CA ALA A 703 -7.94 5.76 -8.88
C ALA A 703 -8.24 6.93 -7.93
N VAL A 704 -8.93 7.97 -8.43
CA VAL A 704 -9.40 9.08 -7.59
C VAL A 704 -10.24 8.51 -6.44
N ASN A 705 -9.92 8.90 -5.21
CA ASN A 705 -10.47 8.37 -3.95
C ASN A 705 -10.12 6.91 -3.62
N GLY A 706 -9.18 6.30 -4.35
CA GLY A 706 -8.56 5.02 -3.99
C GLY A 706 -7.65 5.13 -2.77
N SER A 707 -7.33 3.99 -2.15
CA SER A 707 -6.51 3.91 -0.93
C SER A 707 -5.17 4.63 -1.08
N SER A 708 -4.37 4.26 -2.08
CA SER A 708 -3.06 4.86 -2.34
C SER A 708 -3.17 6.32 -2.81
N TYR A 709 -4.21 6.67 -3.57
CA TYR A 709 -4.46 8.06 -3.96
C TYR A 709 -4.70 8.94 -2.73
N ALA A 710 -5.55 8.48 -1.81
CA ALA A 710 -5.87 9.19 -0.58
C ALA A 710 -4.65 9.27 0.36
N THR A 711 -3.89 8.17 0.52
CA THR A 711 -2.68 8.17 1.34
C THR A 711 -1.59 9.09 0.78
N LEU A 712 -1.45 9.18 -0.55
CA LEU A 712 -0.51 10.12 -1.16
C LEU A 712 -0.96 11.58 -1.00
N GLN A 713 -2.27 11.84 -1.02
CA GLN A 713 -2.84 13.16 -0.72
C GLN A 713 -2.61 13.54 0.74
N GLU A 714 -2.87 12.63 1.69
CA GLU A 714 -2.57 12.81 3.11
C GLU A 714 -1.08 13.11 3.33
N LEU A 715 -0.19 12.34 2.68
CA LEU A 715 1.24 12.57 2.76
C LEU A 715 1.63 13.97 2.26
N ALA A 716 1.07 14.41 1.14
CA ALA A 716 1.30 15.75 0.59
C ALA A 716 0.79 16.86 1.53
N GLU A 717 -0.38 16.68 2.13
CA GLU A 717 -0.96 17.62 3.10
C GLU A 717 -0.12 17.71 4.38
N LEU A 718 0.31 16.57 4.92
CA LEU A 718 1.19 16.52 6.09
C LEU A 718 2.51 17.24 5.82
N MET A 719 3.10 17.05 4.64
CA MET A 719 4.33 17.75 4.26
C MET A 719 4.14 19.26 4.13
N ASN A 720 2.94 19.71 3.75
CA ASN A 720 2.55 21.11 3.72
C ASN A 720 2.12 21.65 5.10
N MET A 721 1.98 20.82 6.13
CA MET A 721 1.53 21.24 7.47
C MET A 721 2.67 21.64 8.42
N TYR A 722 3.93 21.25 8.18
CA TYR A 722 5.10 21.63 9.01
C TYR A 722 5.51 23.11 8.85
N ILE A 723 4.53 23.99 8.64
CA ILE A 723 4.64 25.44 8.58
C ILE A 723 4.56 25.96 10.02
N VAL A 724 5.71 26.27 10.62
CA VAL A 724 5.78 27.09 11.84
C VAL A 724 6.10 28.52 11.43
#